data_AF-A0A7J4GES5-F1
#
_entry.id   AF-A0A7J4GES5-F1
#
_cell.length_a   1.000
_cell.length_b   1.000
_cell.length_c   1.000
_cell.angle_alpha   90.00
_cell.angle_beta   90.00
_cell.angle_gamma   90.00
#
_symmetry.space_group_name_H-M   'P 1'
#
loop_
_entity.id
_entity.type
_entity.pdbx_description
1 polymer ?
#
loop_
_entity_poly.entity_id
_entity_poly.type
_entity_poly.pdbx_seq_one_letter_code
_entity_poly.pdbx_strand_id
1 'polypeptide(L)'
;MQRALAGLLALLILTSATAISSAQEEPVEEKVILFEYTLEIVDPHPWMSRITCLKISCVGMELQLEMDGHLYTNSDSHEVELSAFLLGNVTIRLLVDDGTSIDDTKSEVVSPFPDNLTTIESGYDEPDTVPSAGQTVDDRAFEATWPCTLIICDAGSIVYSYGYSFIGALESGSDKDAILILGEAGDVIRIPMIRTSSGVEFEFWQRNDASKSLIDIEVNEELGWHQFDYPSDGELWIRFTQDAEGGYAAYQFSMIRYSADTETPWGELSNPWQGEPALDFRGSDGEPAYDYLGTLTSNDAEGDALLFKAGSRMEIGFTLWSSPSGATFEIWLHEEDGSSILAVEDGVDLWPSHVITSEETIAIEIRIVAITTTWWRLALHQERVGDGDYLGDAPDRLWTDEDEAGELPLFQFGEEVNAYMLLNEDVDVFAFEISDVNGSKFYLKEEIPSALFYQILILNQTTGAIENTSLGMPIDAPAGIHAVRVERTPDFPASGHYTFTLVYLGDSQPAAPVEYVDQSDLFLAYYVFAGVFLLAPAFVVLYWNRRQFFGGAADIEIEAHERRRLRRLRERLTALLSEEVVDEQVLESALHQLGDSPWQAVVADWGEPLLRHNTAQVEICIWRIAEGGATLLVGIRIADSPWELAAMRVHAPEGATLAIADVSPRHLFQGDEIFLDTLRKGSKTFLRLTLEGEPSNLGFQLSGLVDGEPLAAVPNRSIEWS
;
A
#
# COMPACT_ATOMS: atom_id res chain seq x y z
N MET A 1 -6.61 28.93 -27.76
CA MET A 1 -7.44 30.09 -27.36
C MET A 1 -6.76 31.40 -27.84
N GLN A 2 -6.46 31.48 -29.15
CA GLN A 2 -5.64 32.51 -29.80
C GLN A 2 -6.47 33.68 -30.36
N ARG A 3 -7.59 34.06 -29.73
CA ARG A 3 -8.54 35.02 -30.33
C ARG A 3 -9.03 36.12 -29.39
N ALA A 4 -8.26 36.44 -28.35
CA ALA A 4 -8.66 37.49 -27.39
C ALA A 4 -7.49 38.41 -26.98
N LEU A 5 -6.51 38.62 -27.85
CA LEU A 5 -5.47 39.65 -27.65
C LEU A 5 -5.89 41.03 -28.19
N ALA A 6 -7.21 41.27 -28.21
CA ALA A 6 -7.82 42.60 -28.21
C ALA A 6 -8.12 43.09 -26.77
N GLY A 7 -7.61 42.39 -25.75
CA GLY A 7 -8.02 42.51 -24.35
C GLY A 7 -7.23 43.47 -23.47
N LEU A 8 -6.18 44.14 -23.97
CA LEU A 8 -5.33 45.02 -23.16
C LEU A 8 -5.35 46.50 -23.61
N LEU A 9 -6.45 46.92 -24.21
CA LEU A 9 -6.85 48.33 -24.30
C LEU A 9 -7.60 48.80 -23.03
N ALA A 10 -7.72 47.96 -21.99
CA ALA A 10 -8.80 48.08 -21.01
C ALA A 10 -8.49 48.84 -19.72
N LEU A 11 -7.29 49.37 -19.47
CA LEU A 11 -6.99 49.93 -18.14
C LEU A 11 -6.25 51.28 -18.11
N LEU A 12 -6.58 52.20 -19.02
CA LEU A 12 -6.53 53.66 -18.78
C LEU A 12 -7.15 54.42 -19.98
N ILE A 13 -8.41 54.12 -20.30
CA ILE A 13 -9.17 54.88 -21.30
C ILE A 13 -10.26 55.67 -20.59
N LEU A 14 -9.99 56.95 -20.39
CA LEU A 14 -10.94 57.94 -19.92
C LEU A 14 -11.30 58.86 -21.09
N THR A 15 -12.02 58.36 -22.10
CA THR A 15 -12.58 59.23 -23.15
C THR A 15 -13.96 58.78 -23.61
N SER A 16 -14.87 59.74 -23.54
CA SER A 16 -16.27 59.72 -23.94
C SER A 16 -16.44 59.49 -25.45
N ALA A 17 -17.15 58.42 -25.82
CA ALA A 17 -17.71 58.29 -27.15
C ALA A 17 -18.94 59.20 -27.29
N THR A 18 -18.86 60.25 -28.11
CA THR A 18 -20.03 61.00 -28.57
C THR A 18 -20.29 60.72 -30.04
N ALA A 19 -21.37 60.00 -30.33
CA ALA A 19 -21.90 59.89 -31.68
C ALA A 19 -22.76 61.13 -31.98
N ILE A 20 -22.35 61.96 -32.94
CA ILE A 20 -23.21 62.99 -33.54
C ILE A 20 -23.48 62.55 -34.98
N SER A 21 -24.74 62.29 -35.29
CA SER A 21 -25.24 62.09 -36.65
C SER A 21 -25.87 63.38 -37.14
N SER A 22 -25.40 63.90 -38.28
CA SER A 22 -26.17 64.80 -39.13
C SER A 22 -25.94 64.44 -40.59
N ALA A 23 -27.04 64.22 -41.32
CA ALA A 23 -27.12 63.85 -42.72
C ALA A 23 -26.77 65.02 -43.67
N GLN A 24 -26.16 64.76 -44.84
CA GLN A 24 -26.82 64.71 -46.18
C GLN A 24 -25.80 64.61 -47.37
N GLU A 25 -26.01 63.62 -48.24
CA GLU A 25 -25.80 63.47 -49.72
C GLU A 25 -24.51 63.96 -50.46
N GLU A 26 -23.68 62.98 -50.86
CA GLU A 26 -23.14 62.67 -52.23
C GLU A 26 -22.56 61.22 -52.18
N PRO A 27 -22.53 60.39 -53.25
CA PRO A 27 -21.95 59.05 -53.17
C PRO A 27 -20.44 59.15 -53.28
N VAL A 28 -19.81 59.64 -52.22
CA VAL A 28 -18.39 59.40 -51.96
C VAL A 28 -18.30 57.94 -51.56
N GLU A 29 -17.35 57.17 -52.12
CA GLU A 29 -16.99 55.86 -51.58
C GLU A 29 -16.79 56.03 -50.06
N GLU A 30 -17.78 55.58 -49.28
CA GLU A 30 -17.87 55.92 -47.86
C GLU A 30 -16.87 55.05 -47.13
N LYS A 31 -15.61 55.51 -47.08
CA LYS A 31 -14.56 54.88 -46.29
C LYS A 31 -15.02 54.87 -44.83
N VAL A 32 -15.10 53.68 -44.26
CA VAL A 32 -15.44 53.42 -42.87
C VAL A 32 -14.14 53.36 -42.06
N ILE A 33 -14.13 53.98 -40.88
CA ILE A 33 -13.03 53.87 -39.92
C ILE A 33 -13.14 52.51 -39.22
N LEU A 34 -12.18 51.61 -39.45
CA LEU A 34 -12.10 50.32 -38.75
C LEU A 34 -11.65 50.50 -37.30
N PHE A 35 -10.65 51.37 -37.09
CA PHE A 35 -10.22 51.78 -35.76
C PHE A 35 -9.64 53.18 -35.78
N GLU A 36 -9.73 53.84 -34.63
CA GLU A 36 -9.07 55.11 -34.35
C GLU A 36 -8.53 55.07 -32.93
N TYR A 37 -7.24 55.33 -32.79
CA TYR A 37 -6.56 55.44 -31.50
C TYR A 37 -5.96 56.83 -31.36
N THR A 38 -6.30 57.53 -30.29
CA THR A 38 -5.65 58.78 -29.92
C THR A 38 -4.85 58.55 -28.65
N LEU A 39 -3.56 58.87 -28.72
CA LEU A 39 -2.56 58.60 -27.69
C LEU A 39 -1.81 59.90 -27.38
N GLU A 40 -1.53 60.14 -26.09
CA GLU A 40 -0.60 61.18 -25.65
C GLU A 40 0.74 60.50 -25.35
N ILE A 41 1.73 60.74 -26.20
CA ILE A 41 3.07 60.17 -26.12
C ILE A 41 3.98 61.17 -25.42
N VAL A 42 4.29 60.89 -24.15
CA VAL A 42 5.06 61.79 -23.28
C VAL A 42 6.56 61.75 -23.60
N ASP A 43 7.10 60.55 -23.74
CA ASP A 43 8.49 60.33 -24.14
C ASP A 43 8.53 59.88 -25.61
N PRO A 44 9.50 60.33 -26.43
CA PRO A 44 9.56 59.95 -27.84
C PRO A 44 9.91 58.47 -28.03
N HIS A 45 9.22 57.76 -28.93
CA HIS A 45 9.51 56.34 -29.18
C HIS A 45 9.36 55.93 -30.65
N PRO A 46 10.17 54.96 -31.11
CA PRO A 46 9.97 54.34 -32.41
C PRO A 46 8.62 53.63 -32.54
N TRP A 47 7.98 53.82 -33.69
CA TRP A 47 6.74 53.16 -34.01
C TRP A 47 6.71 52.73 -35.48
N MET A 48 6.14 51.55 -35.71
CA MET A 48 5.72 51.10 -37.03
C MET A 48 4.42 50.34 -36.88
N SER A 49 3.53 50.47 -37.86
CA SER A 49 2.35 49.62 -38.00
C SER A 49 2.24 49.16 -39.44
N ARG A 50 2.25 47.84 -39.65
CA ARG A 50 1.94 47.17 -40.90
C ARG A 50 0.62 46.44 -40.76
N ILE A 51 -0.29 46.66 -41.72
CA ILE A 51 -1.60 46.02 -41.72
C ILE A 51 -1.79 45.33 -43.05
N THR A 52 -1.88 44.01 -43.00
CA THR A 52 -2.06 43.15 -44.17
C THR A 52 -3.51 42.67 -44.23
N CYS A 53 -4.11 42.73 -45.40
CA CYS A 53 -5.42 42.19 -45.68
C CYS A 53 -5.38 40.66 -45.76
N LEU A 54 -6.28 39.98 -45.04
CA LEU A 54 -6.42 38.52 -45.08
C LEU A 54 -7.36 38.04 -46.20
N LYS A 55 -8.07 38.96 -46.85
CA LYS A 55 -8.87 38.70 -48.05
C LYS A 55 -8.00 38.85 -49.31
N ILE A 56 -8.59 38.48 -50.46
CA ILE A 56 -7.99 38.72 -51.78
C ILE A 56 -7.68 40.21 -51.98
N SER A 57 -8.48 41.11 -51.41
CA SER A 57 -8.24 42.56 -51.44
C SER A 57 -9.17 43.26 -50.43
N CYS A 58 -8.65 44.25 -49.73
CA CYS A 58 -9.37 45.16 -48.84
C CYS A 58 -9.41 46.53 -49.53
N VAL A 59 -10.44 46.76 -50.34
CA VAL A 59 -10.55 47.97 -51.16
C VAL A 59 -10.66 49.21 -50.25
N GLY A 60 -10.02 50.29 -50.67
CA GLY A 60 -10.00 51.56 -49.92
C GLY A 60 -9.11 51.58 -48.68
N MET A 61 -8.40 50.48 -48.39
CA MET A 61 -7.54 50.35 -47.21
C MET A 61 -6.45 51.44 -47.17
N GLU A 62 -6.43 52.18 -46.07
CA GLU A 62 -5.56 53.34 -45.86
C GLU A 62 -5.25 53.51 -44.38
N LEU A 63 -3.96 53.47 -44.04
CA LEU A 63 -3.45 53.78 -42.72
C LEU A 63 -3.08 55.25 -42.65
N GLN A 64 -3.56 55.94 -41.61
CA GLN A 64 -3.29 57.34 -41.34
C GLN A 64 -2.65 57.52 -39.96
N LEU A 65 -1.66 58.40 -39.88
CA LEU A 65 -1.02 58.87 -38.66
C LEU A 65 -1.09 60.39 -38.64
N GLU A 66 -1.76 60.95 -37.63
CA GLU A 66 -1.83 62.38 -37.38
C GLU A 66 -0.98 62.71 -36.16
N MET A 67 0.06 63.52 -36.34
CA MET A 67 0.99 63.92 -35.27
C MET A 67 1.43 65.36 -35.51
N ASP A 68 1.41 66.20 -34.47
CA ASP A 68 1.77 67.63 -34.55
C ASP A 68 1.04 68.42 -35.65
N GLY A 69 -0.20 68.04 -35.98
CA GLY A 69 -1.00 68.66 -37.04
C GLY A 69 -0.58 68.28 -38.46
N HIS A 70 0.34 67.33 -38.61
CA HIS A 70 0.71 66.70 -39.87
C HIS A 70 -0.01 65.35 -40.01
N LEU A 71 -0.57 65.10 -41.20
CA LEU A 71 -1.21 63.85 -41.56
C LEU A 71 -0.31 63.06 -42.52
N TYR A 72 0.11 61.88 -42.09
CA TYR A 72 0.84 60.89 -42.87
C TYR A 72 -0.13 59.79 -43.28
N THR A 73 -0.07 59.35 -44.54
CA THR A 73 -1.01 58.36 -45.08
C THR A 73 -0.30 57.36 -45.97
N ASN A 74 -0.68 56.09 -45.87
CA ASN A 74 -0.27 55.03 -46.78
C ASN A 74 -1.53 54.24 -47.19
N SER A 75 -1.74 54.05 -48.49
CA SER A 75 -2.95 53.41 -49.03
C SER A 75 -2.57 52.34 -50.05
N ASP A 76 -3.00 51.11 -49.79
CA ASP A 76 -2.85 49.96 -50.67
C ASP A 76 -3.92 48.92 -50.27
N SER A 77 -4.40 48.17 -51.25
CA SER A 77 -5.51 47.24 -51.05
C SER A 77 -5.12 45.89 -50.41
N HIS A 78 -3.83 45.60 -50.27
CA HIS A 78 -3.31 44.37 -49.68
C HIS A 78 -2.48 44.65 -48.44
N GLU A 79 -1.63 45.67 -48.43
CA GLU A 79 -0.77 45.96 -47.28
C GLU A 79 -0.46 47.44 -47.14
N VAL A 80 -0.80 48.02 -45.99
CA VAL A 80 -0.45 49.40 -45.64
C VAL A 80 0.56 49.43 -44.50
N GLU A 81 1.56 50.29 -44.61
CA GLU A 81 2.59 50.46 -43.60
C GLU A 81 2.91 51.94 -43.36
N LEU A 82 3.05 52.32 -42.10
CA LEU A 82 3.65 53.59 -41.68
C LEU A 82 4.65 53.35 -40.56
N SER A 83 5.74 54.10 -40.59
CA SER A 83 6.78 54.12 -39.57
C SER A 83 7.09 55.58 -39.22
N ALA A 84 7.19 55.89 -37.92
CA ALA A 84 7.45 57.24 -37.42
C ALA A 84 8.05 57.21 -36.00
N PHE A 85 8.70 58.31 -35.63
CA PHE A 85 9.10 58.55 -34.25
C PHE A 85 7.99 59.34 -33.56
N LEU A 86 7.23 58.69 -32.67
CA LEU A 86 6.02 59.27 -32.09
C LEU A 86 6.35 60.22 -30.93
N LEU A 87 5.69 61.38 -30.91
CA LEU A 87 5.77 62.34 -29.82
C LEU A 87 4.48 63.18 -29.75
N GLY A 88 4.05 63.52 -28.54
CA GLY A 88 2.91 64.41 -28.31
C GLY A 88 1.58 63.75 -28.60
N ASN A 89 0.61 64.53 -29.12
CA ASN A 89 -0.72 64.02 -29.43
C ASN A 89 -0.72 63.33 -30.80
N VAL A 90 -0.89 62.01 -30.76
CA VAL A 90 -0.86 61.14 -31.93
C VAL A 90 -2.25 60.55 -32.14
N THR A 91 -2.77 60.57 -33.36
CA THR A 91 -3.98 59.84 -33.75
C THR A 91 -3.69 58.90 -34.90
N ILE A 92 -3.95 57.61 -34.71
CA ILE A 92 -3.75 56.56 -35.72
C ILE A 92 -5.12 56.06 -36.17
N ARG A 93 -5.38 56.01 -37.48
CA ARG A 93 -6.64 55.56 -38.07
C ARG A 93 -6.40 54.54 -39.17
N LEU A 94 -7.23 53.51 -39.24
CA LEU A 94 -7.34 52.65 -40.42
C LEU A 94 -8.71 52.86 -41.07
N LEU A 95 -8.70 53.26 -42.34
CA LEU A 95 -9.89 53.44 -43.16
C LEU A 95 -9.97 52.32 -44.20
N VAL A 96 -11.17 51.83 -44.49
CA VAL A 96 -11.45 50.83 -45.54
C VAL A 96 -12.81 51.12 -46.18
N ASP A 97 -13.08 50.55 -47.35
CA ASP A 97 -14.44 50.58 -47.91
C ASP A 97 -15.39 49.61 -47.16
N ASP A 98 -16.69 49.90 -47.23
CA ASP A 98 -17.74 49.08 -46.63
C ASP A 98 -17.65 47.60 -47.05
N GLY A 99 -17.73 46.69 -46.08
CA GLY A 99 -17.59 45.23 -46.28
C GLY A 99 -16.26 44.61 -45.85
N THR A 100 -15.29 45.41 -45.39
CA THR A 100 -14.10 44.94 -44.68
C THR A 100 -14.29 45.12 -43.18
N SER A 101 -13.94 44.11 -42.38
CA SER A 101 -13.98 44.15 -40.92
C SER A 101 -12.58 44.00 -40.33
N ILE A 102 -12.41 44.27 -39.03
CA ILE A 102 -11.12 44.12 -38.35
C ILE A 102 -10.59 42.68 -38.42
N ASP A 103 -11.48 41.68 -38.39
CA ASP A 103 -11.12 40.25 -38.48
C ASP A 103 -10.56 39.86 -39.87
N ASP A 104 -10.74 40.73 -40.87
CA ASP A 104 -10.20 40.55 -42.22
C ASP A 104 -8.80 41.16 -42.37
N THR A 105 -8.19 41.62 -41.29
CA THR A 105 -6.87 42.26 -41.26
C THR A 105 -5.95 41.59 -40.25
N LYS A 106 -4.65 41.60 -40.53
CA LYS A 106 -3.58 41.21 -39.60
C LYS A 106 -2.69 42.43 -39.38
N SER A 107 -2.47 42.81 -38.13
CA SER A 107 -1.60 43.93 -37.77
C SER A 107 -0.29 43.45 -37.16
N GLU A 108 0.82 44.03 -37.59
CA GLU A 108 2.14 43.94 -36.97
C GLU A 108 2.55 45.34 -36.53
N VAL A 109 2.93 45.49 -35.26
CA VAL A 109 3.22 46.81 -34.69
C VAL A 109 4.57 46.77 -33.97
N VAL A 110 5.43 47.74 -34.22
CA VAL A 110 6.58 48.06 -33.35
C VAL A 110 6.10 49.13 -32.40
N SER A 111 6.03 48.83 -31.10
CA SER A 111 5.74 49.82 -30.07
C SER A 111 6.14 49.32 -28.68
N PRO A 112 6.42 50.21 -27.73
CA PRO A 112 6.74 49.83 -26.34
C PRO A 112 5.52 49.49 -25.45
N PHE A 113 4.30 49.48 -25.99
CA PHE A 113 3.08 49.25 -25.19
C PHE A 113 2.82 47.74 -24.94
N PRO A 114 2.18 47.38 -23.81
CA PRO A 114 2.68 46.34 -22.92
C PRO A 114 2.09 44.96 -23.24
N ASP A 115 2.86 44.13 -23.94
CA ASP A 115 2.75 42.68 -23.83
C ASP A 115 3.95 42.16 -23.01
N ASN A 116 3.93 42.43 -21.70
CA ASN A 116 4.81 41.89 -20.64
C ASN A 116 6.35 42.09 -20.74
N LEU A 117 6.85 42.89 -19.79
CA LEU A 117 8.17 42.88 -19.11
C LEU A 117 9.49 43.05 -19.89
N THR A 118 10.24 44.08 -19.46
CA THR A 118 11.62 44.47 -19.81
C THR A 118 11.88 44.76 -21.28
N THR A 119 11.27 45.85 -21.77
CA THR A 119 11.67 46.51 -23.02
C THR A 119 12.87 47.42 -22.76
N ILE A 120 13.97 47.18 -23.47
CA ILE A 120 15.07 48.14 -23.58
C ILE A 120 14.81 48.98 -24.82
N GLU A 121 14.46 50.24 -24.60
CA GLU A 121 14.40 51.23 -25.66
C GLU A 121 15.80 51.82 -25.87
N SER A 122 16.26 51.83 -27.12
CA SER A 122 17.39 52.69 -27.45
C SER A 122 16.89 54.14 -27.42
N GLY A 123 17.41 54.92 -26.46
CA GLY A 123 17.23 56.38 -26.46
C GLY A 123 18.26 57.09 -27.35
N TYR A 124 19.09 56.33 -28.08
CA TYR A 124 20.27 56.75 -28.81
C TYR A 124 20.47 55.87 -30.06
N ASP A 125 21.08 56.47 -31.08
CA ASP A 125 21.58 55.85 -32.31
C ASP A 125 22.67 54.80 -31.97
N GLU A 126 22.54 53.58 -32.49
CA GLU A 126 23.52 52.50 -32.24
C GLU A 126 24.67 52.59 -33.27
N PRO A 127 25.81 51.92 -33.06
CA PRO A 127 26.91 52.00 -34.03
C PRO A 127 26.56 51.44 -35.41
N ASP A 128 26.88 52.16 -36.51
CA ASP A 128 26.62 51.70 -37.89
C ASP A 128 27.18 50.32 -38.26
N THR A 129 28.26 49.93 -37.59
CA THR A 129 29.03 48.74 -37.94
C THR A 129 29.45 47.99 -36.71
N VAL A 130 29.25 46.67 -36.76
CA VAL A 130 29.92 45.74 -35.83
C VAL A 130 31.42 46.05 -35.85
N PRO A 131 32.05 46.37 -34.71
CA PRO A 131 33.42 46.86 -34.69
C PRO A 131 34.44 45.85 -35.22
N SER A 132 35.65 46.33 -35.53
CA SER A 132 36.71 45.49 -36.07
C SER A 132 37.25 44.52 -35.02
N ALA A 133 37.80 43.39 -35.47
CA ALA A 133 38.42 42.38 -34.61
C ALA A 133 39.47 43.00 -33.66
N GLY A 134 39.42 42.63 -32.38
CA GLY A 134 40.33 43.10 -31.33
C GLY A 134 40.15 44.56 -30.89
N GLN A 135 39.14 45.27 -31.39
CA GLN A 135 38.79 46.61 -30.92
C GLN A 135 37.90 46.51 -29.68
N THR A 136 38.36 47.03 -28.55
CA THR A 136 37.52 47.24 -27.37
C THR A 136 36.58 48.40 -27.64
N VAL A 137 35.28 48.19 -27.48
CA VAL A 137 34.28 49.24 -27.64
C VAL A 137 33.35 49.23 -26.43
N ASP A 138 33.06 50.43 -25.94
CA ASP A 138 32.16 50.70 -24.82
C ASP A 138 30.71 50.70 -25.36
N ASP A 139 30.34 49.62 -26.04
CA ASP A 139 29.04 49.49 -26.70
C ASP A 139 27.95 49.07 -25.71
N ARG A 140 26.73 49.54 -25.94
CA ARG A 140 25.58 49.16 -25.13
C ARG A 140 25.22 47.70 -25.43
N ALA A 141 25.62 46.82 -24.53
CA ALA A 141 25.35 45.41 -24.67
C ALA A 141 23.90 45.09 -24.24
N PHE A 142 23.21 44.29 -25.05
CA PHE A 142 21.87 43.82 -24.79
C PHE A 142 21.92 42.53 -23.95
N GLU A 143 21.38 42.61 -22.74
CA GLU A 143 21.29 41.49 -21.80
C GLU A 143 19.88 40.90 -21.84
N ALA A 144 19.79 39.62 -22.20
CA ALA A 144 18.53 38.91 -22.38
C ALA A 144 18.51 37.56 -21.65
N THR A 145 19.37 37.39 -20.62
CA THR A 145 19.45 36.17 -19.82
C THR A 145 18.11 35.85 -19.17
N TRP A 146 17.63 34.64 -19.46
CA TRP A 146 16.43 34.11 -18.83
C TRP A 146 16.64 33.96 -17.32
N PRO A 147 15.74 34.50 -16.48
CA PRO A 147 15.98 34.53 -15.04
C PRO A 147 15.64 33.21 -14.32
N CYS A 148 15.06 32.21 -15.01
CA CYS A 148 14.76 30.93 -14.38
C CYS A 148 15.89 29.91 -14.53
N THR A 149 16.09 29.12 -13.49
CA THR A 149 17.01 27.98 -13.43
C THR A 149 16.19 26.72 -13.11
N LEU A 150 16.25 25.64 -13.91
CA LEU A 150 15.62 24.29 -13.81
C LEU A 150 14.27 24.08 -13.06
N ILE A 151 14.08 24.66 -11.87
CA ILE A 151 12.96 24.47 -10.91
C ILE A 151 12.46 25.83 -10.34
N ILE A 152 13.26 26.90 -10.46
CA ILE A 152 13.04 28.18 -9.80
C ILE A 152 12.64 29.20 -10.85
N CYS A 153 11.34 29.30 -11.08
CA CYS A 153 10.73 30.47 -11.68
C CYS A 153 9.90 31.18 -10.61
N ASP A 154 10.05 32.49 -10.46
CA ASP A 154 9.03 33.27 -9.76
C ASP A 154 7.67 33.03 -10.42
N ALA A 155 6.58 32.97 -9.65
CA ALA A 155 5.24 32.66 -10.17
C ALA A 155 4.73 33.62 -11.28
N GLY A 156 5.45 34.72 -11.53
CA GLY A 156 5.23 35.64 -12.67
C GLY A 156 6.04 35.32 -13.93
N SER A 157 7.03 34.42 -13.87
CA SER A 157 8.03 34.20 -14.93
C SER A 157 7.63 33.20 -16.00
N ILE A 158 6.67 32.31 -15.71
CA ILE A 158 6.12 31.34 -16.67
C ILE A 158 5.25 32.02 -17.75
N VAL A 159 4.98 33.33 -17.60
CA VAL A 159 4.13 34.14 -18.49
C VAL A 159 4.94 34.79 -19.65
N TYR A 160 6.28 34.72 -19.67
CA TYR A 160 7.08 35.42 -20.68
C TYR A 160 7.36 34.57 -21.93
N SER A 161 6.35 34.39 -22.79
CA SER A 161 6.52 33.66 -24.05
C SER A 161 7.40 34.38 -25.10
N TYR A 162 7.76 35.65 -24.86
CA TYR A 162 8.46 36.49 -25.84
C TYR A 162 9.85 36.99 -25.40
N GLY A 163 10.26 36.82 -24.14
CA GLY A 163 11.59 37.26 -23.68
C GLY A 163 11.76 38.78 -23.51
N TYR A 164 13.01 39.24 -23.57
CA TYR A 164 13.38 40.65 -23.48
C TYR A 164 13.27 41.30 -24.86
N SER A 165 12.67 42.50 -24.94
CA SER A 165 12.52 43.23 -26.20
C SER A 165 13.54 44.35 -26.34
N PHE A 166 14.09 44.49 -27.54
CA PHE A 166 14.83 45.66 -27.98
C PHE A 166 14.02 46.41 -29.04
N ILE A 167 13.91 47.73 -28.91
CA ILE A 167 13.26 48.60 -29.89
C ILE A 167 14.27 49.65 -30.32
N GLY A 168 14.45 49.78 -31.64
CA GLY A 168 15.32 50.79 -32.26
C GLY A 168 14.72 51.33 -33.55
N ALA A 169 15.44 52.24 -34.20
CA ALA A 169 15.03 52.86 -35.45
C ALA A 169 16.21 53.31 -36.28
N LEU A 170 16.06 53.22 -37.60
CA LEU A 170 16.96 53.80 -38.58
C LEU A 170 16.37 55.14 -39.04
N GLU A 171 17.12 56.23 -38.88
CA GLU A 171 16.71 57.59 -39.24
C GLU A 171 16.62 57.79 -40.77
N SER A 172 17.41 57.04 -41.54
CA SER A 172 17.51 57.16 -43.00
C SER A 172 18.11 55.91 -43.65
N GLY A 173 18.04 55.81 -44.98
CA GLY A 173 18.66 54.73 -45.74
C GLY A 173 20.20 54.64 -45.68
N SER A 174 20.89 55.64 -45.09
CA SER A 174 22.32 55.52 -44.78
C SER A 174 22.60 54.99 -43.38
N ASP A 175 21.59 55.01 -42.52
CA ASP A 175 21.67 54.66 -41.12
C ASP A 175 21.65 53.13 -40.92
N LYS A 176 22.37 52.68 -39.89
CA LYS A 176 22.55 51.28 -39.55
C LYS A 176 22.72 51.16 -38.05
N ASP A 177 22.24 50.07 -37.49
CA ASP A 177 22.41 49.80 -36.07
C ASP A 177 23.11 48.46 -35.88
N ALA A 178 24.17 48.41 -35.08
CA ALA A 178 24.83 47.20 -34.66
C ALA A 178 24.78 47.05 -33.14
N ILE A 179 24.10 46.01 -32.66
CA ILE A 179 23.86 45.76 -31.25
C ILE A 179 24.64 44.52 -30.80
N LEU A 180 25.40 44.66 -29.71
CA LEU A 180 26.09 43.55 -29.04
C LEU A 180 25.08 42.75 -28.22
N ILE A 181 25.06 41.44 -28.39
CA ILE A 181 24.27 40.51 -27.57
C ILE A 181 25.20 39.88 -26.53
N LEU A 182 24.92 40.09 -25.25
CA LEU A 182 25.70 39.47 -24.18
C LEU A 182 25.45 37.97 -24.12
N GLY A 183 26.52 37.20 -23.94
CA GLY A 183 26.48 35.76 -23.73
C GLY A 183 27.87 35.17 -23.81
N GLU A 184 27.94 33.85 -23.69
CA GLU A 184 29.18 33.09 -23.78
C GLU A 184 28.98 31.72 -24.45
N ALA A 185 30.09 31.04 -24.71
CA ALA A 185 30.08 29.72 -25.33
C ALA A 185 29.29 28.73 -24.45
N GLY A 186 28.27 28.09 -25.01
CA GLY A 186 27.35 27.21 -24.28
C GLY A 186 25.95 27.80 -24.14
N ASP A 187 25.79 29.12 -24.26
CA ASP A 187 24.47 29.74 -24.20
C ASP A 187 23.63 29.39 -25.45
N VAL A 188 22.31 29.25 -25.28
CA VAL A 188 21.35 29.10 -26.37
C VAL A 188 20.59 30.40 -26.58
N ILE A 189 20.59 30.90 -27.81
CA ILE A 189 19.86 32.10 -28.20
C ILE A 189 18.56 31.71 -28.90
N ARG A 190 17.45 32.27 -28.41
CA ARG A 190 16.13 32.14 -29.03
C ARG A 190 15.53 33.50 -29.30
N ILE A 191 15.12 33.73 -30.54
CA ILE A 191 14.49 34.98 -30.99
C ILE A 191 13.07 34.64 -31.45
N PRO A 192 12.07 34.73 -30.55
CA PRO A 192 10.69 34.39 -30.89
C PRO A 192 10.03 35.38 -31.86
N MET A 193 10.59 36.57 -32.03
CA MET A 193 9.99 37.61 -32.84
C MET A 193 11.02 38.63 -33.32
N ILE A 194 10.95 38.95 -34.62
CA ILE A 194 11.57 40.12 -35.22
C ILE A 194 10.50 40.84 -36.05
N ARG A 195 10.36 42.14 -35.85
CA ARG A 195 9.48 43.04 -36.60
C ARG A 195 10.33 44.16 -37.17
N THR A 196 10.31 44.33 -38.49
CA THR A 196 11.04 45.40 -39.17
C THR A 196 10.13 46.11 -40.15
N SER A 197 10.35 47.40 -40.37
CA SER A 197 9.72 48.13 -41.47
C SER A 197 10.14 47.56 -42.83
N SER A 198 9.34 47.81 -43.87
CA SER A 198 9.63 47.31 -45.22
C SER A 198 10.95 47.87 -45.74
N GLY A 199 11.81 46.99 -46.27
CA GLY A 199 13.14 47.36 -46.77
C GLY A 199 14.24 47.44 -45.70
N VAL A 200 13.94 47.07 -44.45
CA VAL A 200 14.96 46.83 -43.42
C VAL A 200 15.31 45.35 -43.38
N GLU A 201 16.59 45.07 -43.54
CA GLU A 201 17.21 43.75 -43.41
C GLU A 201 17.98 43.65 -42.09
N PHE A 202 18.18 42.43 -41.61
CA PHE A 202 18.99 42.16 -40.43
C PHE A 202 20.00 41.03 -40.69
N GLU A 203 21.14 41.11 -40.03
CA GLU A 203 22.24 40.15 -40.17
C GLU A 203 22.82 39.82 -38.79
N PHE A 204 23.25 38.57 -38.60
CA PHE A 204 23.99 38.15 -37.42
C PHE A 204 25.48 38.07 -37.71
N TRP A 205 26.30 38.52 -36.76
CA TRP A 205 27.75 38.57 -36.88
C TRP A 205 28.42 37.97 -35.66
N GLN A 206 29.47 37.18 -35.90
CA GLN A 206 30.42 36.74 -34.89
C GLN A 206 31.65 37.62 -34.97
N ARG A 207 32.16 38.08 -33.82
CA ARG A 207 33.40 38.85 -33.71
C ARG A 207 34.33 38.26 -32.64
N ASN A 208 35.56 37.94 -33.00
CA ASN A 208 36.62 37.60 -32.05
C ASN A 208 37.85 38.52 -32.25
N ASP A 209 38.92 38.25 -31.51
CA ASP A 209 40.17 39.03 -31.58
C ASP A 209 40.84 38.97 -32.96
N ALA A 210 40.57 37.93 -33.76
CA ALA A 210 41.25 37.66 -35.02
C ALA A 210 40.41 38.01 -36.26
N SER A 211 39.08 37.96 -36.17
CA SER A 211 38.18 37.98 -37.31
C SER A 211 36.77 38.45 -36.94
N LYS A 212 36.01 38.80 -37.97
CA LYS A 212 34.58 39.10 -37.90
C LYS A 212 33.93 38.46 -39.12
N SER A 213 32.88 37.67 -38.90
CA SER A 213 32.18 36.91 -39.96
C SER A 213 30.67 36.95 -39.77
N LEU A 214 29.94 36.86 -40.88
CA LEU A 214 28.49 36.75 -40.88
C LEU A 214 28.10 35.31 -40.50
N ILE A 215 27.09 35.17 -39.64
CA ILE A 215 26.52 33.89 -39.21
C ILE A 215 25.24 33.68 -39.99
N ASP A 216 25.08 32.50 -40.59
CA ASP A 216 23.84 32.08 -41.20
C ASP A 216 23.00 31.35 -40.15
N ILE A 217 21.76 31.79 -39.95
CA ILE A 217 20.89 31.29 -38.88
C ILE A 217 19.63 30.72 -39.51
N GLU A 218 19.45 29.41 -39.36
CA GLU A 218 18.27 28.73 -39.84
C GLU A 218 17.03 29.14 -39.05
N VAL A 219 15.91 29.33 -39.76
CA VAL A 219 14.61 29.64 -39.17
C VAL A 219 13.85 28.35 -38.99
N ASN A 220 13.32 28.11 -37.78
CA ASN A 220 12.38 27.02 -37.59
C ASN A 220 11.06 27.37 -38.31
N GLU A 221 10.80 26.73 -39.46
CA GLU A 221 9.64 27.04 -40.32
C GLU A 221 8.28 26.77 -39.63
N GLU A 222 8.21 25.84 -38.67
CA GLU A 222 6.96 25.50 -37.98
C GLU A 222 6.55 26.54 -36.93
N LEU A 223 7.53 27.11 -36.23
CA LEU A 223 7.30 28.04 -35.11
C LEU A 223 7.59 29.50 -35.49
N GLY A 224 8.30 29.73 -36.59
CA GLY A 224 8.71 31.06 -37.03
C GLY A 224 9.75 31.73 -36.12
N TRP A 225 10.51 30.94 -35.36
CA TRP A 225 11.52 31.44 -34.43
C TRP A 225 12.94 31.16 -34.94
N HIS A 226 13.89 32.02 -34.58
CA HIS A 226 15.31 31.75 -34.75
C HIS A 226 15.87 31.14 -33.47
N GLN A 227 16.62 30.05 -33.59
CA GLN A 227 17.26 29.38 -32.45
C GLN A 227 18.62 28.83 -32.86
N PHE A 228 19.65 29.13 -32.07
CA PHE A 228 21.03 28.77 -32.40
C PHE A 228 21.95 28.90 -31.17
N ASP A 229 23.12 28.27 -31.24
CA ASP A 229 24.15 28.36 -30.20
C ASP A 229 24.84 29.73 -30.22
N TYR A 230 25.12 30.27 -29.05
CA TYR A 230 26.02 31.42 -28.94
C TYR A 230 27.41 31.05 -29.47
N PRO A 231 28.09 31.95 -30.20
CA PRO A 231 29.39 31.66 -30.77
C PRO A 231 30.42 31.14 -29.76
N SER A 232 31.07 30.02 -30.06
CA SER A 232 32.05 29.39 -29.16
C SER A 232 33.37 30.17 -29.03
N ASP A 233 33.68 31.04 -30.00
CA ASP A 233 34.88 31.86 -30.04
C ASP A 233 34.52 33.27 -30.51
N GLY A 234 34.00 34.09 -29.59
CA GLY A 234 33.74 35.51 -29.83
C GLY A 234 32.36 35.97 -29.36
N GLU A 235 32.07 37.21 -29.67
CA GLU A 235 30.82 37.89 -29.35
C GLU A 235 29.80 37.76 -30.49
N LEU A 236 28.52 37.76 -30.12
CA LEU A 236 27.39 37.82 -31.04
C LEU A 236 26.89 39.26 -31.23
N TRP A 237 26.65 39.63 -32.47
CA TRP A 237 26.11 40.93 -32.85
C TRP A 237 24.93 40.76 -33.80
N ILE A 238 23.91 41.59 -33.65
CA ILE A 238 22.85 41.77 -34.64
C ILE A 238 23.00 43.14 -35.31
N ARG A 239 22.88 43.19 -36.64
CA ARG A 239 22.97 44.44 -37.40
C ARG A 239 21.73 44.65 -38.25
N PHE A 240 21.11 45.82 -38.13
CA PHE A 240 20.01 46.26 -38.98
C PHE A 240 20.53 47.22 -40.07
N THR A 241 20.04 47.04 -41.28
CA THR A 241 20.41 47.89 -42.43
C THR A 241 19.19 48.16 -43.30
N GLN A 242 19.17 49.31 -43.98
CA GLN A 242 18.10 49.67 -44.91
C GLN A 242 18.65 50.02 -46.29
N ASP A 243 17.78 49.94 -47.29
CA ASP A 243 18.05 50.47 -48.64
C ASP A 243 18.37 51.96 -48.61
N ALA A 244 19.27 52.42 -49.51
CA ALA A 244 19.74 53.80 -49.56
C ALA A 244 18.65 54.85 -49.81
N GLU A 245 17.50 54.45 -50.35
CA GLU A 245 16.32 55.31 -50.57
C GLU A 245 15.33 55.27 -49.40
N GLY A 246 15.64 54.50 -48.35
CA GLY A 246 14.84 54.33 -47.15
C GLY A 246 14.66 55.62 -46.37
N GLY A 247 13.42 55.83 -45.90
CA GLY A 247 13.12 56.84 -44.89
C GLY A 247 13.18 56.24 -43.49
N TYR A 248 12.65 56.96 -42.51
CA TYR A 248 12.58 56.50 -41.12
C TYR A 248 11.96 55.11 -40.98
N ALA A 249 12.63 54.19 -40.29
CA ALA A 249 12.22 52.79 -40.16
C ALA A 249 12.43 52.27 -38.74
N ALA A 250 11.33 51.94 -38.04
CA ALA A 250 11.40 51.30 -36.73
C ALA A 250 11.58 49.78 -36.86
N TYR A 251 12.27 49.18 -35.88
CA TYR A 251 12.38 47.74 -35.72
C TYR A 251 12.26 47.33 -34.24
N GLN A 252 11.89 46.07 -34.04
CA GLN A 252 11.82 45.44 -32.74
C GLN A 252 12.24 43.98 -32.88
N PHE A 253 13.04 43.49 -31.96
CA PHE A 253 13.21 42.06 -31.78
C PHE A 253 13.05 41.70 -30.32
N SER A 254 12.56 40.49 -30.08
CA SER A 254 12.55 39.92 -28.73
C SER A 254 13.42 38.70 -28.69
N MET A 255 14.15 38.52 -27.60
CA MET A 255 15.16 37.48 -27.45
C MET A 255 15.16 36.93 -26.03
N ILE A 256 15.50 35.65 -25.93
CA ILE A 256 15.79 34.93 -24.71
C ILE A 256 17.17 34.31 -24.88
N ARG A 257 18.07 34.57 -23.94
CA ARG A 257 19.32 33.83 -23.79
C ARG A 257 19.15 32.83 -22.66
N TYR A 258 19.24 31.55 -22.96
CA TYR A 258 19.38 30.51 -21.94
C TYR A 258 20.87 30.36 -21.69
N SER A 259 21.29 30.64 -20.45
CA SER A 259 22.71 30.63 -20.12
C SER A 259 23.10 29.32 -19.48
N ALA A 260 24.11 28.66 -20.03
CA ALA A 260 24.61 27.37 -19.56
C ALA A 260 25.05 27.43 -18.09
N ASP A 261 25.72 28.52 -17.71
CA ASP A 261 26.16 28.78 -16.33
C ASP A 261 25.02 28.89 -15.30
N THR A 262 23.79 29.10 -15.77
CA THR A 262 22.61 29.29 -14.91
C THR A 262 21.47 28.34 -15.25
N GLU A 263 21.69 27.33 -16.10
CA GLU A 263 20.66 26.35 -16.41
C GLU A 263 20.15 25.68 -15.12
N THR A 264 21.09 25.33 -14.25
CA THR A 264 20.82 24.88 -12.88
C THR A 264 21.57 25.73 -11.85
N PRO A 265 21.27 25.61 -10.54
CA PRO A 265 22.12 26.16 -9.48
C PRO A 265 23.57 25.65 -9.47
N TRP A 266 23.87 24.62 -10.26
CA TRP A 266 25.16 23.94 -10.35
C TRP A 266 25.87 24.15 -11.71
N GLY A 267 25.24 24.87 -12.65
CA GLY A 267 25.72 25.04 -14.03
C GLY A 267 24.96 24.18 -15.03
N GLU A 268 25.64 23.78 -16.11
CA GLU A 268 25.13 22.87 -17.16
C GLU A 268 24.80 21.49 -16.59
N LEU A 269 23.71 20.89 -17.07
CA LEU A 269 23.38 19.51 -16.74
C LEU A 269 24.37 18.52 -17.35
N SER A 270 24.68 17.46 -16.62
CA SER A 270 25.52 16.37 -17.13
C SER A 270 24.66 15.17 -17.50
N ASN A 271 25.10 14.42 -18.50
CA ASN A 271 24.53 13.11 -18.83
C ASN A 271 25.61 12.03 -18.90
N PRO A 272 25.61 11.01 -18.00
CA PRO A 272 24.65 10.78 -16.92
C PRO A 272 24.70 11.85 -15.82
N TRP A 273 23.69 11.87 -14.95
CA TRP A 273 23.65 12.75 -13.77
C TRP A 273 24.88 12.56 -12.86
N GLN A 274 25.63 13.61 -12.52
CA GLN A 274 26.89 13.51 -11.76
C GLN A 274 27.13 14.58 -10.68
N GLY A 275 27.03 14.17 -9.41
CA GLY A 275 27.59 14.95 -8.30
C GLY A 275 26.60 15.88 -7.61
N GLU A 276 25.37 15.99 -8.13
CA GLU A 276 24.27 16.74 -7.55
C GLU A 276 23.27 15.83 -6.80
N PRO A 277 22.56 16.34 -5.78
CA PRO A 277 21.50 15.60 -5.11
C PRO A 277 20.33 15.30 -6.04
N ALA A 278 19.77 14.09 -5.95
CA ALA A 278 18.53 13.75 -6.65
C ALA A 278 17.39 14.70 -6.27
N LEU A 279 16.62 15.09 -7.27
CA LEU A 279 15.47 15.98 -7.17
C LEU A 279 14.31 15.26 -6.46
N ASP A 280 13.56 16.01 -5.65
CA ASP A 280 12.35 15.49 -5.01
C ASP A 280 11.14 15.68 -5.94
N PHE A 281 10.19 14.74 -5.89
CA PHE A 281 8.85 14.98 -6.43
C PHE A 281 8.20 16.11 -5.65
N ARG A 282 7.75 17.16 -6.35
CA ARG A 282 7.00 18.26 -5.77
C ARG A 282 5.69 18.40 -6.53
N GLY A 283 4.59 18.22 -5.82
CA GLY A 283 3.24 18.09 -6.37
C GLY A 283 2.67 16.72 -6.02
N SER A 284 1.91 16.67 -4.91
CA SER A 284 1.04 15.54 -4.56
C SER A 284 -0.34 15.74 -5.19
N ASP A 285 -1.19 14.70 -5.21
CA ASP A 285 -2.57 14.71 -5.68
C ASP A 285 -3.25 16.11 -5.67
N GLY A 286 -3.40 16.70 -6.85
CA GLY A 286 -4.12 17.97 -7.05
C GLY A 286 -3.28 19.25 -6.98
N GLU A 287 -1.99 19.18 -6.65
CA GLU A 287 -1.05 20.30 -6.82
C GLU A 287 -0.43 20.28 -8.23
N PRO A 288 -0.22 21.43 -8.87
CA PRO A 288 0.37 21.48 -10.20
C PRO A 288 1.81 20.94 -10.17
N ALA A 289 2.09 19.99 -11.06
CA ALA A 289 3.44 19.51 -11.31
C ALA A 289 4.38 20.68 -11.65
N TYR A 290 5.61 20.68 -11.14
CA TYR A 290 6.61 21.67 -11.54
C TYR A 290 7.06 21.40 -12.98
N ASP A 291 7.16 22.47 -13.76
CA ASP A 291 7.78 22.47 -15.07
C ASP A 291 9.31 22.52 -14.90
N TYR A 292 9.98 21.48 -15.37
CA TYR A 292 11.43 21.46 -15.59
C TYR A 292 11.71 21.94 -17.01
N LEU A 293 12.67 22.85 -17.15
CA LEU A 293 13.08 23.46 -18.41
C LEU A 293 14.61 23.44 -18.50
N GLY A 294 15.13 23.04 -19.65
CA GLY A 294 16.55 23.14 -19.98
C GLY A 294 16.77 23.29 -21.48
N THR A 295 18.02 23.41 -21.87
CA THR A 295 18.45 23.67 -23.25
C THR A 295 19.68 22.87 -23.62
N LEU A 296 19.62 22.24 -24.79
CA LEU A 296 20.73 21.48 -25.36
C LEU A 296 21.37 22.29 -26.49
N THR A 297 22.68 22.44 -26.47
CA THR A 297 23.43 23.06 -27.58
C THR A 297 23.79 22.03 -28.64
N SER A 298 24.17 22.46 -29.84
CA SER A 298 24.68 21.52 -30.86
C SER A 298 26.07 20.94 -30.54
N ASN A 299 26.76 21.52 -29.55
CA ASN A 299 28.05 21.04 -29.07
C ASN A 299 27.93 20.09 -27.88
N ASP A 300 26.75 19.99 -27.27
CA ASP A 300 26.47 19.04 -26.21
C ASP A 300 25.97 17.71 -26.80
N ALA A 301 26.92 16.83 -27.10
CA ALA A 301 26.63 15.51 -27.64
C ALA A 301 26.28 14.49 -26.55
N GLU A 302 26.56 14.79 -25.28
CA GLU A 302 26.25 13.91 -24.15
C GLU A 302 24.80 14.12 -23.71
N GLY A 303 24.31 15.36 -23.76
CA GLY A 303 22.95 15.72 -23.44
C GLY A 303 22.77 16.05 -21.95
N ASP A 304 21.50 16.16 -21.57
CA ASP A 304 21.10 16.48 -20.20
C ASP A 304 20.57 15.24 -19.49
N ALA A 305 20.80 15.15 -18.19
CA ALA A 305 20.09 14.19 -17.34
C ALA A 305 19.35 14.90 -16.20
N LEU A 306 18.28 14.28 -15.72
CA LEU A 306 17.56 14.67 -14.50
C LEU A 306 17.35 13.45 -13.63
N LEU A 307 17.89 13.45 -12.42
CA LEU A 307 17.71 12.37 -11.45
C LEU A 307 16.67 12.77 -10.40
N PHE A 308 15.62 11.96 -10.23
CA PHE A 308 14.60 12.11 -9.20
C PHE A 308 14.64 10.94 -8.23
N LYS A 309 14.43 11.21 -6.93
CA LYS A 309 14.20 10.15 -5.95
C LYS A 309 12.89 9.46 -6.26
N ALA A 310 12.88 8.15 -6.39
CA ALA A 310 11.68 7.36 -6.65
C ALA A 310 11.61 6.21 -5.66
N GLY A 311 10.42 5.65 -5.48
CA GLY A 311 10.22 4.47 -4.65
C GLY A 311 9.84 3.24 -5.45
N SER A 312 9.73 2.11 -4.76
CA SER A 312 9.24 0.85 -5.31
C SER A 312 7.83 0.97 -5.86
N ARG A 313 7.55 0.35 -7.02
CA ARG A 313 6.22 0.25 -7.67
C ARG A 313 5.44 1.57 -7.74
N MET A 314 6.16 2.68 -7.78
CA MET A 314 5.65 4.03 -7.90
C MET A 314 5.15 4.27 -9.32
N GLU A 315 3.92 4.80 -9.45
CA GLU A 315 3.38 5.25 -10.73
C GLU A 315 3.69 6.73 -10.95
N ILE A 316 4.47 7.01 -11.99
CA ILE A 316 4.96 8.35 -12.32
C ILE A 316 4.36 8.77 -13.65
N GLY A 317 3.62 9.87 -13.64
CA GLY A 317 3.02 10.49 -14.82
C GLY A 317 3.92 11.57 -15.43
N PHE A 318 3.93 11.66 -16.76
CA PHE A 318 4.77 12.60 -17.51
C PHE A 318 3.94 13.54 -18.39
N THR A 319 4.31 14.81 -18.41
CA THR A 319 3.79 15.78 -19.39
C THR A 319 4.96 16.44 -20.12
N LEU A 320 4.98 16.31 -21.44
CA LEU A 320 5.96 16.96 -22.32
C LEU A 320 5.27 18.06 -23.12
N TRP A 321 5.69 19.32 -22.94
CA TRP A 321 5.12 20.46 -23.67
C TRP A 321 5.90 20.72 -24.94
N SER A 322 5.47 20.05 -26.02
CA SER A 322 6.02 20.09 -27.38
C SER A 322 7.46 19.57 -27.52
N SER A 323 7.66 18.71 -28.51
CA SER A 323 8.98 18.18 -28.86
C SER A 323 9.81 19.29 -29.49
N PRO A 324 10.99 19.62 -28.94
CA PRO A 324 12.10 19.99 -29.80
C PRO A 324 12.25 18.95 -30.93
N SER A 325 12.19 19.35 -32.19
CA SER A 325 12.42 18.44 -33.31
C SER A 325 13.82 17.81 -33.19
N GLY A 326 13.92 16.47 -33.13
CA GLY A 326 15.21 15.77 -33.11
C GLY A 326 15.83 15.49 -31.74
N ALA A 327 15.09 15.67 -30.64
CA ALA A 327 15.50 15.16 -29.32
C ALA A 327 15.03 13.72 -29.10
N THR A 328 15.80 12.95 -28.34
CA THR A 328 15.48 11.60 -27.85
C THR A 328 15.46 11.61 -26.34
N PHE A 329 14.49 10.92 -25.75
CA PHE A 329 14.35 10.83 -24.30
C PHE A 329 14.46 9.37 -23.85
N GLU A 330 15.25 9.15 -22.81
CA GLU A 330 15.41 7.85 -22.17
C GLU A 330 14.99 7.94 -20.71
N ILE A 331 14.37 6.88 -20.21
CA ILE A 331 14.05 6.73 -18.79
C ILE A 331 14.81 5.53 -18.24
N TRP A 332 15.66 5.80 -17.27
CA TRP A 332 16.45 4.82 -16.53
C TRP A 332 15.93 4.71 -15.10
N LEU A 333 15.68 3.48 -14.65
CA LEU A 333 15.37 3.17 -13.26
C LEU A 333 16.66 2.72 -12.59
N HIS A 334 17.03 3.34 -11.47
CA HIS A 334 18.18 2.94 -10.66
C HIS A 334 17.69 2.10 -9.49
N GLU A 335 18.24 0.91 -9.36
CA GLU A 335 17.84 -0.11 -8.40
C GLU A 335 18.76 -0.09 -7.15
N GLU A 336 18.26 -0.60 -6.03
CA GLU A 336 18.96 -0.71 -4.75
C GLU A 336 20.30 -1.48 -4.86
N ASP A 337 20.38 -2.47 -5.75
CA ASP A 337 21.59 -3.27 -6.00
C ASP A 337 22.69 -2.51 -6.78
N GLY A 338 22.43 -1.27 -7.19
CA GLY A 338 23.30 -0.40 -7.97
C GLY A 338 23.24 -0.66 -9.48
N SER A 339 22.33 -1.50 -9.97
CA SER A 339 22.04 -1.67 -11.39
C SER A 339 21.09 -0.58 -11.91
N SER A 340 21.05 -0.40 -13.23
CA SER A 340 20.12 0.52 -13.89
C SER A 340 19.38 -0.19 -15.02
N ILE A 341 18.07 -0.01 -15.08
CA ILE A 341 17.19 -0.59 -16.09
C ILE A 341 16.70 0.52 -17.03
N LEU A 342 16.94 0.36 -18.32
CA LEU A 342 16.33 1.20 -19.34
C LEU A 342 14.85 0.82 -19.49
N ALA A 343 13.96 1.64 -18.93
CA ALA A 343 12.51 1.40 -18.97
C ALA A 343 11.90 1.87 -20.30
N VAL A 344 12.42 2.97 -20.84
CA VAL A 344 11.91 3.60 -22.06
C VAL A 344 13.08 4.17 -22.84
N GLU A 345 13.15 3.83 -24.13
CA GLU A 345 14.06 4.41 -25.11
C GLU A 345 13.23 4.67 -26.34
N ASP A 346 12.89 5.94 -26.60
CA ASP A 346 12.14 6.24 -27.81
C ASP A 346 12.29 7.68 -28.31
N GLY A 347 12.01 7.85 -29.60
CA GLY A 347 11.75 9.16 -30.19
C GLY A 347 10.41 9.70 -29.69
N VAL A 348 10.29 11.03 -29.59
CA VAL A 348 9.21 11.74 -28.87
C VAL A 348 7.76 11.34 -29.25
N ASP A 349 7.54 10.75 -30.43
CA ASP A 349 6.23 10.25 -30.88
C ASP A 349 5.69 9.04 -30.07
N LEU A 350 6.54 8.39 -29.28
CA LEU A 350 6.21 7.19 -28.48
C LEU A 350 6.38 7.42 -26.97
N TRP A 351 6.51 8.68 -26.53
CA TRP A 351 6.67 9.03 -25.11
C TRP A 351 5.49 8.51 -24.26
N PRO A 352 5.75 7.78 -23.17
CA PRO A 352 4.69 7.22 -22.34
C PRO A 352 3.96 8.32 -21.55
N SER A 353 2.68 8.09 -21.28
CA SER A 353 1.92 8.93 -20.33
C SER A 353 2.32 8.69 -18.88
N HIS A 354 2.72 7.46 -18.55
CA HIS A 354 3.15 7.05 -17.22
C HIS A 354 4.14 5.88 -17.30
N VAL A 355 4.96 5.73 -16.26
CA VAL A 355 5.87 4.60 -16.03
C VAL A 355 5.64 4.10 -14.61
N ILE A 356 5.69 2.78 -14.44
CA ILE A 356 5.65 2.13 -13.12
C ILE A 356 7.07 1.67 -12.80
N THR A 357 7.62 2.07 -11.66
CA THR A 357 8.95 1.67 -11.22
C THR A 357 8.99 0.21 -10.78
N SER A 358 10.20 -0.35 -10.67
CA SER A 358 10.40 -1.73 -10.22
C SER A 358 10.20 -1.83 -8.68
N GLU A 359 10.26 -3.05 -8.13
CA GLU A 359 10.21 -3.25 -6.68
C GLU A 359 11.50 -2.85 -5.93
N GLU A 360 12.61 -2.67 -6.65
CA GLU A 360 13.91 -2.30 -6.07
C GLU A 360 14.32 -0.86 -6.40
N THR A 361 13.45 -0.10 -7.08
CA THR A 361 13.81 1.21 -7.62
C THR A 361 13.93 2.26 -6.51
N ILE A 362 15.06 2.96 -6.49
CA ILE A 362 15.37 4.05 -5.54
C ILE A 362 15.47 5.43 -6.22
N ALA A 363 15.64 5.46 -7.54
CA ALA A 363 15.67 6.70 -8.31
C ALA A 363 15.29 6.47 -9.78
N ILE A 364 14.84 7.54 -10.43
CA ILE A 364 14.56 7.58 -11.87
C ILE A 364 15.41 8.67 -12.50
N GLU A 365 16.11 8.35 -13.57
CA GLU A 365 16.92 9.27 -14.35
C GLU A 365 16.32 9.44 -15.75
N ILE A 366 16.08 10.68 -16.13
CA ILE A 366 15.61 11.03 -17.48
C ILE A 366 16.78 11.61 -18.23
N ARG A 367 17.15 11.00 -19.35
CA ARG A 367 18.23 11.48 -20.21
C ARG A 367 17.65 12.05 -21.49
N ILE A 368 18.17 13.18 -21.91
CA ILE A 368 17.67 13.96 -23.03
C ILE A 368 18.86 14.26 -23.93
N VAL A 369 18.82 13.76 -25.16
CA VAL A 369 19.90 13.94 -26.14
C VAL A 369 19.33 14.56 -27.39
N ALA A 370 20.02 15.54 -27.96
CA ALA A 370 19.64 16.16 -29.23
C ALA A 370 20.86 16.32 -30.14
N ILE A 371 20.64 16.29 -31.45
CA ILE A 371 21.69 16.52 -32.47
C ILE A 371 21.78 17.98 -32.94
N THR A 372 20.83 18.80 -32.53
CA THR A 372 20.70 20.22 -32.90
C THR A 372 20.32 21.03 -31.68
N THR A 373 20.66 22.32 -31.68
CA THR A 373 20.29 23.25 -30.62
C THR A 373 18.80 23.20 -30.34
N THR A 374 18.43 22.92 -29.09
CA THR A 374 17.04 22.67 -28.73
C THR A 374 16.72 22.99 -27.28
N TRP A 375 15.43 23.05 -26.95
CA TRP A 375 14.95 23.27 -25.58
C TRP A 375 13.92 22.21 -25.25
N TRP A 376 13.88 21.78 -24.00
CA TRP A 376 12.92 20.78 -23.53
C TRP A 376 12.17 21.32 -22.32
N ARG A 377 10.89 20.94 -22.22
CA ARG A 377 10.07 21.24 -21.04
C ARG A 377 9.27 20.01 -20.65
N LEU A 378 9.53 19.53 -19.45
CA LEU A 378 8.99 18.30 -18.91
C LEU A 378 8.40 18.57 -17.52
N ALA A 379 7.28 17.93 -17.20
CA ALA A 379 6.83 17.81 -15.83
C ALA A 379 6.63 16.35 -15.49
N LEU A 380 6.98 16.03 -14.26
CA LEU A 380 6.74 14.75 -13.64
C LEU A 380 5.80 14.97 -12.47
N HIS A 381 4.89 14.04 -12.28
CA HIS A 381 4.05 13.99 -11.09
C HIS A 381 3.87 12.56 -10.66
N GLN A 382 3.63 12.40 -9.37
CA GLN A 382 3.22 11.13 -8.81
C GLN A 382 1.71 10.99 -9.03
N GLU A 383 1.28 9.90 -9.68
CA GLU A 383 -0.15 9.65 -9.98
C GLU A 383 -0.92 9.25 -8.72
N ARG A 384 -0.22 8.70 -7.73
CA ARG A 384 -0.76 8.30 -6.42
C ARG A 384 0.25 8.53 -5.33
N VAL A 385 -0.11 9.28 -4.28
CA VAL A 385 0.70 9.41 -3.06
C VAL A 385 1.13 8.03 -2.58
N GLY A 386 2.40 7.89 -2.22
CA GLY A 386 2.94 6.61 -1.79
C GLY A 386 2.44 6.25 -0.40
N ASP A 387 2.69 5.01 -0.01
CA ASP A 387 2.12 4.46 1.21
C ASP A 387 2.72 5.12 2.45
N GLY A 388 1.86 5.60 3.35
CA GLY A 388 2.28 6.34 4.54
C GLY A 388 2.88 7.70 4.24
N ASP A 389 2.52 8.33 3.12
CA ASP A 389 3.07 9.59 2.60
C ASP A 389 4.56 9.51 2.18
N TYR A 390 5.07 8.29 1.95
CA TYR A 390 6.42 8.06 1.43
C TYR A 390 6.45 7.98 -0.11
N LEU A 391 7.64 7.84 -0.68
CA LEU A 391 7.80 7.63 -2.12
C LEU A 391 7.53 6.15 -2.45
N GLY A 392 6.59 5.91 -3.37
CA GLY A 392 6.26 4.56 -3.82
C GLY A 392 5.38 3.74 -2.86
N ASP A 393 5.31 2.46 -3.16
CA ASP A 393 4.59 1.40 -2.44
C ASP A 393 5.35 0.98 -1.20
N ALA A 394 4.65 0.47 -0.18
CA ALA A 394 5.30 -0.12 0.99
C ALA A 394 6.08 -1.40 0.62
N PRO A 395 7.20 -1.72 1.30
CA PRO A 395 7.93 -2.95 1.03
C PRO A 395 7.14 -4.22 1.36
N ASP A 396 7.28 -5.28 0.55
CA ASP A 396 6.69 -6.60 0.81
C ASP A 396 7.47 -7.43 1.86
N ARG A 397 8.62 -6.94 2.30
CA ARG A 397 9.57 -7.66 3.18
C ARG A 397 10.00 -6.81 4.38
N LEU A 398 10.41 -7.50 5.44
CA LEU A 398 11.18 -6.87 6.52
C LEU A 398 12.57 -6.51 6.02
N TRP A 399 13.11 -5.44 6.61
CA TRP A 399 14.49 -5.04 6.35
C TRP A 399 15.50 -6.03 6.92
N THR A 400 16.67 -6.07 6.31
CA THR A 400 17.80 -6.93 6.70
C THR A 400 18.91 -6.15 7.38
N ASP A 401 19.91 -6.86 7.94
CA ASP A 401 21.09 -6.23 8.56
C ASP A 401 21.96 -5.45 7.53
N GLU A 402 21.74 -5.66 6.22
CA GLU A 402 22.42 -4.94 5.13
C GLU A 402 21.71 -3.63 4.76
N ASP A 403 20.44 -3.47 5.13
CA ASP A 403 19.63 -2.29 4.82
C ASP A 403 20.03 -1.15 5.77
N GLU A 404 20.36 0.04 5.24
CA GLU A 404 20.74 1.17 6.11
C GLU A 404 19.52 1.66 6.91
N ALA A 405 19.54 1.47 8.23
CA ALA A 405 18.45 1.83 9.14
C ALA A 405 18.01 3.31 9.10
N GLY A 406 18.78 4.19 8.44
CA GLY A 406 18.46 5.61 8.23
C GLY A 406 17.63 5.91 6.98
N GLU A 407 17.41 4.93 6.10
CA GLU A 407 16.66 5.09 4.84
C GLU A 407 15.25 4.50 4.91
N LEU A 408 14.91 3.83 6.02
CA LEU A 408 13.57 3.27 6.20
C LEU A 408 12.54 4.37 6.47
N PRO A 409 11.39 4.34 5.78
CA PRO A 409 10.26 5.21 6.08
C PRO A 409 9.68 4.89 7.47
N LEU A 410 9.89 5.77 8.45
CA LEU A 410 9.46 5.60 9.85
C LEU A 410 8.25 6.47 10.20
N PHE A 411 7.05 5.90 10.19
CA PHE A 411 5.84 6.62 10.62
C PHE A 411 5.75 6.72 12.15
N GLN A 412 5.11 7.77 12.66
CA GLN A 412 5.04 8.05 14.09
C GLN A 412 3.70 7.63 14.73
N PHE A 413 3.69 7.53 16.06
CA PHE A 413 2.44 7.30 16.80
C PHE A 413 1.46 8.45 16.62
N GLY A 414 0.20 8.10 16.37
CA GLY A 414 -0.89 9.06 16.16
C GLY A 414 -0.98 9.64 14.74
N GLU A 415 -0.04 9.30 13.85
CA GLU A 415 -0.15 9.60 12.42
C GLU A 415 -1.06 8.58 11.72
N GLU A 416 -1.84 9.07 10.77
CA GLU A 416 -2.73 8.26 9.94
C GLU A 416 -1.96 7.80 8.71
N VAL A 417 -1.70 6.49 8.63
CA VAL A 417 -0.99 5.87 7.50
C VAL A 417 -2.02 5.57 6.41
N ASN A 418 -1.96 6.32 5.31
CA ASN A 418 -2.77 6.08 4.12
C ASN A 418 -1.97 5.25 3.11
N ALA A 419 -2.51 4.13 2.66
CA ALA A 419 -1.81 3.23 1.77
C ALA A 419 -2.75 2.58 0.74
N TYR A 420 -2.18 1.98 -0.30
CA TYR A 420 -2.92 1.33 -1.36
C TYR A 420 -2.27 0.02 -1.79
N MET A 421 -2.99 -1.08 -1.57
CA MET A 421 -2.50 -2.40 -1.96
C MET A 421 -2.78 -2.67 -3.46
N LEU A 422 -1.74 -2.94 -4.23
CA LEU A 422 -1.75 -3.17 -5.68
C LEU A 422 -2.25 -4.57 -6.09
N LEU A 423 -2.66 -4.74 -7.35
CA LEU A 423 -3.26 -6.01 -7.82
C LEU A 423 -2.40 -7.25 -7.57
N ASN A 424 -1.09 -7.13 -7.77
CA ASN A 424 -0.13 -8.24 -7.68
C ASN A 424 0.66 -8.23 -6.35
N GLU A 425 0.17 -7.50 -5.36
CA GLU A 425 0.76 -7.38 -4.03
C GLU A 425 -0.15 -8.03 -3.00
N ASP A 426 0.42 -8.73 -2.03
CA ASP A 426 -0.34 -9.40 -0.97
C ASP A 426 0.08 -8.96 0.44
N VAL A 427 1.19 -8.22 0.57
CA VAL A 427 1.84 -7.90 1.85
C VAL A 427 2.50 -6.54 1.76
N ASP A 428 2.23 -5.70 2.76
CA ASP A 428 2.84 -4.38 2.91
C ASP A 428 3.45 -4.30 4.31
N VAL A 429 4.67 -3.79 4.43
CA VAL A 429 5.41 -3.71 5.70
C VAL A 429 5.81 -2.26 5.99
N PHE A 430 5.34 -1.74 7.12
CA PHE A 430 5.63 -0.38 7.57
C PHE A 430 6.55 -0.41 8.79
N ALA A 431 7.57 0.44 8.82
CA ALA A 431 8.46 0.59 9.96
C ALA A 431 7.99 1.74 10.88
N PHE A 432 8.13 1.56 12.20
CA PHE A 432 7.90 2.61 13.19
C PHE A 432 8.96 2.54 14.29
N GLU A 433 9.27 3.69 14.89
CA GLU A 433 10.28 3.80 15.95
C GLU A 433 9.65 4.08 17.32
N ILE A 434 10.16 3.40 18.34
CA ILE A 434 9.91 3.71 19.75
C ILE A 434 11.12 4.45 20.31
N SER A 435 10.93 5.74 20.56
CA SER A 435 11.95 6.61 21.14
C SER A 435 11.99 6.58 22.68
N ASP A 436 10.95 6.05 23.32
CA ASP A 436 10.89 5.93 24.78
C ASP A 436 11.91 4.89 25.29
N VAL A 437 12.85 5.33 26.13
CA VAL A 437 13.93 4.48 26.66
C VAL A 437 13.41 3.24 27.42
N ASN A 438 12.24 3.35 28.05
CA ASN A 438 11.61 2.26 28.78
C ASN A 438 10.71 1.38 27.88
N GLY A 439 10.68 1.64 26.58
CA GLY A 439 9.70 1.11 25.65
C GLY A 439 8.35 1.81 25.76
N SER A 440 7.41 1.43 24.89
CA SER A 440 6.07 1.98 24.84
C SER A 440 5.01 0.89 24.73
N LYS A 441 3.82 1.20 25.22
CA LYS A 441 2.61 0.40 25.02
C LYS A 441 1.72 1.07 23.99
N PHE A 442 1.21 0.29 23.03
CA PHE A 442 0.40 0.82 21.95
C PHE A 442 -0.48 -0.28 21.33
N TYR A 443 -1.41 0.11 20.47
CA TYR A 443 -2.23 -0.82 19.68
C TYR A 443 -2.48 -0.23 18.29
N LEU A 444 -2.93 -1.07 17.35
CA LEU A 444 -3.28 -0.64 16.01
C LEU A 444 -4.79 -0.38 15.93
N LYS A 445 -5.15 0.77 15.39
CA LYS A 445 -6.53 1.16 15.10
C LYS A 445 -6.70 1.27 13.59
N GLU A 446 -7.60 0.49 13.02
CA GLU A 446 -8.09 0.72 11.66
C GLU A 446 -8.98 1.97 11.66
N GLU A 447 -8.70 2.93 10.79
CA GLU A 447 -9.55 4.12 10.65
C GLU A 447 -10.76 3.81 9.75
N ILE A 448 -10.54 2.98 8.73
CA ILE A 448 -11.59 2.44 7.86
C ILE A 448 -11.57 0.92 8.00
N PRO A 449 -12.67 0.29 8.49
CA PRO A 449 -12.74 -1.17 8.56
C PRO A 449 -12.45 -1.77 7.19
N SER A 450 -11.36 -2.51 7.11
CA SER A 450 -10.85 -3.09 5.88
C SER A 450 -10.81 -4.61 6.03
N ALA A 451 -10.99 -5.33 4.93
CA ALA A 451 -10.81 -6.79 4.92
C ALA A 451 -9.32 -7.15 4.83
N LEU A 452 -8.48 -6.51 5.63
CA LEU A 452 -7.03 -6.74 5.70
C LEU A 452 -6.66 -7.38 7.03
N PHE A 453 -5.53 -8.07 7.05
CA PHE A 453 -5.01 -8.67 8.25
C PHE A 453 -3.80 -7.87 8.74
N TYR A 454 -3.95 -7.24 9.91
CA TYR A 454 -2.91 -6.41 10.51
C TYR A 454 -2.16 -7.15 11.60
N GLN A 455 -0.83 -7.15 11.52
CA GLN A 455 0.05 -7.78 12.49
C GLN A 455 1.17 -6.82 12.91
N ILE A 456 1.23 -6.49 14.20
CA ILE A 456 2.35 -5.75 14.81
C ILE A 456 3.48 -6.76 15.08
N LEU A 457 4.70 -6.44 14.66
CA LEU A 457 5.91 -7.24 14.80
C LEU A 457 6.92 -6.51 15.69
N ILE A 458 7.22 -7.10 16.84
CA ILE A 458 8.24 -6.59 17.76
C ILE A 458 9.56 -7.27 17.43
N LEU A 459 10.54 -6.47 17.06
CA LEU A 459 11.82 -6.92 16.52
C LEU A 459 12.94 -6.79 17.56
N ASN A 460 13.85 -7.75 17.56
CA ASN A 460 15.10 -7.64 18.28
C ASN A 460 15.99 -6.61 17.60
N GLN A 461 16.42 -5.59 18.35
CA GLN A 461 17.17 -4.45 17.83
C GLN A 461 18.61 -4.77 17.38
N THR A 462 19.11 -5.97 17.67
CA THR A 462 20.45 -6.41 17.30
C THR A 462 20.44 -7.48 16.21
N THR A 463 19.38 -8.29 16.11
CA THR A 463 19.33 -9.42 15.17
C THR A 463 18.18 -9.34 14.16
N GLY A 464 17.33 -8.31 14.22
CA GLY A 464 16.13 -8.17 13.37
C GLY A 464 15.05 -9.25 13.56
N ALA A 465 15.24 -10.18 14.50
CA ALA A 465 14.35 -11.32 14.67
C ALA A 465 13.04 -10.91 15.35
N ILE A 466 11.93 -11.52 14.95
CA ILE A 466 10.61 -11.28 15.56
C ILE A 466 10.58 -11.91 16.96
N GLU A 467 10.51 -11.09 18.01
CA GLU A 467 10.44 -11.53 19.41
C GLU A 467 9.00 -11.71 19.89
N ASN A 468 8.10 -10.84 19.44
CA ASN A 468 6.70 -10.85 19.84
C ASN A 468 5.80 -10.30 18.73
N THR A 469 4.53 -10.68 18.71
CA THR A 469 3.57 -10.18 17.71
C THR A 469 2.19 -9.93 18.31
N SER A 470 1.41 -9.04 17.69
CA SER A 470 0.02 -8.79 18.07
C SER A 470 -0.85 -8.60 16.83
N LEU A 471 -2.10 -9.07 16.88
CA LEU A 471 -3.10 -8.86 15.82
C LEU A 471 -3.82 -7.51 16.02
N GLY A 472 -3.03 -6.44 16.14
CA GLY A 472 -3.51 -5.08 16.40
C GLY A 472 -3.96 -4.79 17.84
N MET A 473 -3.97 -5.78 18.74
CA MET A 473 -4.29 -5.59 20.17
C MET A 473 -3.15 -4.91 20.93
N PRO A 474 -3.42 -4.32 22.13
CA PRO A 474 -2.40 -3.67 22.93
C PRO A 474 -1.18 -4.55 23.20
N ILE A 475 -0.01 -4.06 22.82
CA ILE A 475 1.29 -4.72 22.97
C ILE A 475 2.32 -3.74 23.55
N ASP A 476 3.27 -4.29 24.27
CA ASP A 476 4.41 -3.58 24.84
C ASP A 476 5.64 -3.89 23.99
N ALA A 477 6.43 -2.87 23.65
CA ALA A 477 7.65 -3.04 22.85
C ALA A 477 8.80 -2.16 23.36
N PRO A 478 10.05 -2.64 23.30
CA PRO A 478 11.22 -1.90 23.76
C PRO A 478 11.55 -0.71 22.85
N ALA A 479 12.52 0.12 23.27
CA ALA A 479 13.03 1.19 22.42
C ALA A 479 13.67 0.64 21.13
N GLY A 480 13.47 1.32 20.01
CA GLY A 480 14.02 0.99 18.70
C GLY A 480 12.98 0.80 17.60
N ILE A 481 13.39 0.20 16.48
CA ILE A 481 12.58 0.08 15.25
C ILE A 481 11.81 -1.25 15.23
N HIS A 482 10.52 -1.17 14.90
CA HIS A 482 9.57 -2.27 14.84
C HIS A 482 8.69 -2.14 13.59
N ALA A 483 7.91 -3.18 13.27
CA ALA A 483 7.14 -3.22 12.03
C ALA A 483 5.65 -3.48 12.22
N VAL A 484 4.84 -2.96 11.32
CA VAL A 484 3.46 -3.38 11.10
C VAL A 484 3.40 -4.07 9.75
N ARG A 485 2.89 -5.29 9.73
CA ARG A 485 2.67 -6.07 8.51
C ARG A 485 1.18 -6.11 8.22
N VAL A 486 0.82 -5.74 7.01
CA VAL A 486 -0.55 -5.77 6.49
C VAL A 486 -0.61 -6.84 5.42
N GLU A 487 -1.57 -7.76 5.53
CA GLU A 487 -1.75 -8.83 4.54
C GLU A 487 -3.14 -8.81 3.92
N ARG A 488 -3.19 -9.12 2.63
CA ARG A 488 -4.44 -9.31 1.90
C ARG A 488 -5.21 -10.50 2.44
N THR A 489 -6.51 -10.31 2.66
CA THR A 489 -7.44 -11.43 2.88
C THR A 489 -8.28 -11.69 1.62
N PRO A 490 -8.90 -12.89 1.49
CA PRO A 490 -9.76 -13.21 0.34
C PRO A 490 -10.97 -12.29 0.16
N ASP A 491 -11.36 -11.57 1.21
CA ASP A 491 -12.51 -10.65 1.21
C ASP A 491 -12.10 -9.21 0.83
N PHE A 492 -10.80 -8.91 0.72
CA PHE A 492 -10.31 -7.63 0.21
C PHE A 492 -10.47 -7.56 -1.32
N PRO A 493 -10.84 -6.40 -1.90
CA PRO A 493 -10.84 -6.23 -3.35
C PRO A 493 -9.44 -6.52 -3.93
N ALA A 494 -9.40 -6.81 -5.23
CA ALA A 494 -8.15 -7.17 -5.90
C ALA A 494 -7.08 -6.06 -5.82
N SER A 495 -7.49 -4.80 -5.65
CA SER A 495 -6.65 -3.65 -5.29
C SER A 495 -7.51 -2.65 -4.51
N GLY A 496 -6.93 -1.89 -3.58
CA GLY A 496 -7.71 -0.87 -2.88
C GLY A 496 -6.96 -0.11 -1.78
N HIS A 497 -7.56 1.02 -1.38
CA HIS A 497 -7.07 1.86 -0.29
C HIS A 497 -7.35 1.25 1.08
N TYR A 498 -6.44 1.49 2.02
CA TYR A 498 -6.64 1.21 3.43
C TYR A 498 -5.90 2.21 4.30
N THR A 499 -6.32 2.31 5.56
CA THR A 499 -5.83 3.34 6.48
C THR A 499 -5.82 2.87 7.92
N PHE A 500 -4.71 3.08 8.62
CA PHE A 500 -4.55 2.72 10.03
C PHE A 500 -3.70 3.72 10.81
N THR A 501 -3.80 3.66 12.14
CA THR A 501 -3.01 4.48 13.07
C THR A 501 -2.51 3.63 14.23
N LEU A 502 -1.26 3.84 14.66
CA LEU A 502 -0.77 3.31 15.92
C LEU A 502 -1.11 4.28 17.07
N VAL A 503 -1.87 3.78 18.05
CA VAL A 503 -2.34 4.58 19.19
C VAL A 503 -1.48 4.31 20.41
N TYR A 504 -0.75 5.34 20.84
CA TYR A 504 0.10 5.31 22.03
C TYR A 504 -0.72 5.27 23.33
N LEU A 505 -0.38 4.35 24.23
CA LEU A 505 -1.03 4.15 25.53
C LEU A 505 -0.17 4.54 26.74
N GLY A 506 1.09 4.95 26.52
CA GLY A 506 2.05 5.32 27.58
C GLY A 506 3.32 4.48 27.55
N ASP A 507 4.32 4.87 28.35
CA ASP A 507 5.56 4.11 28.55
C ASP A 507 5.25 2.66 28.91
N SER A 508 6.02 1.73 28.35
CA SER A 508 6.06 0.37 28.85
C SER A 508 6.53 0.47 30.30
N GLN A 509 5.61 0.19 31.22
CA GLN A 509 6.03 0.09 32.60
C GLN A 509 6.95 -1.11 32.65
N PRO A 510 8.19 -0.99 33.19
CA PRO A 510 8.97 -2.18 33.48
C PRO A 510 8.03 -3.08 34.26
N ALA A 511 7.92 -4.35 33.87
CA ALA A 511 7.08 -5.29 34.58
C ALA A 511 7.47 -5.20 36.05
N ALA A 512 6.72 -4.40 36.83
CA ALA A 512 6.88 -4.34 38.26
C ALA A 512 6.72 -5.80 38.64
N PRO A 513 7.65 -6.41 39.40
CA PRO A 513 7.45 -7.79 39.85
C PRO A 513 6.04 -7.79 40.41
N VAL A 514 5.13 -8.52 39.75
CA VAL A 514 3.71 -8.36 39.99
C VAL A 514 3.52 -8.69 41.46
N GLU A 515 3.40 -7.66 42.28
CA GLU A 515 3.03 -7.86 43.67
C GLU A 515 1.56 -8.18 43.54
N TYR A 516 1.26 -9.48 43.49
CA TYR A 516 -0.11 -9.96 43.44
C TYR A 516 -0.81 -9.41 44.68
N VAL A 517 -1.51 -8.29 44.50
CA VAL A 517 -2.39 -7.75 45.53
C VAL A 517 -3.58 -8.68 45.56
N ASP A 518 -3.67 -9.46 46.63
CA ASP A 518 -4.80 -10.35 46.86
C ASP A 518 -6.08 -9.53 46.97
N GLN A 519 -6.88 -9.52 45.90
CA GLN A 519 -8.21 -8.90 45.88
C GLN A 519 -9.32 -9.91 46.17
N SER A 520 -9.00 -11.10 46.70
CA SER A 520 -9.99 -12.12 47.05
C SER A 520 -11.04 -11.61 48.02
N ASP A 521 -10.72 -10.62 48.86
CA ASP A 521 -11.65 -9.99 49.80
C ASP A 521 -12.81 -9.23 49.11
N LEU A 522 -12.59 -8.62 47.94
CA LEU A 522 -13.64 -7.94 47.17
C LEU A 522 -14.68 -8.93 46.63
N PHE A 523 -14.25 -10.15 46.32
CA PHE A 523 -15.09 -11.20 45.76
C PHE A 523 -15.50 -12.26 46.79
N LEU A 524 -15.04 -12.15 48.04
CA LEU A 524 -15.34 -13.08 49.12
C LEU A 524 -16.86 -13.26 49.28
N ALA A 525 -17.63 -12.18 49.24
CA ALA A 525 -19.09 -12.24 49.32
C ALA A 525 -19.72 -13.04 48.17
N TYR A 526 -19.19 -12.89 46.94
CA TYR A 526 -19.64 -13.65 45.77
C TYR A 526 -19.22 -15.12 45.86
N TYR A 527 -17.97 -15.42 46.23
CA TYR A 527 -17.49 -16.79 46.35
C TYR A 527 -18.16 -17.56 47.48
N VAL A 528 -18.44 -16.91 48.62
CA VAL A 528 -19.23 -17.51 49.71
C VAL A 528 -20.65 -17.79 49.23
N PHE A 529 -21.29 -16.84 48.52
CA PHE A 529 -22.62 -17.04 47.96
C PHE A 529 -22.66 -18.18 46.94
N ALA A 530 -21.77 -18.16 45.94
CA ALA A 530 -21.67 -19.17 44.89
C ALA A 530 -21.32 -20.54 45.49
N GLY A 531 -20.43 -20.59 46.48
CA GLY A 531 -20.08 -21.80 47.21
C GLY A 531 -21.28 -22.39 47.95
N VAL A 532 -22.03 -21.58 48.70
CA VAL A 532 -23.26 -22.04 49.38
C VAL A 532 -24.32 -22.48 48.37
N PHE A 533 -24.50 -21.74 47.26
CA PHE A 533 -25.49 -22.04 46.24
C PHE A 533 -25.18 -23.34 45.49
N LEU A 534 -23.93 -23.54 45.06
CA LEU A 534 -23.48 -24.76 44.38
C LEU A 534 -23.45 -25.98 45.32
N LEU A 535 -23.20 -25.76 46.62
CA LEU A 535 -23.25 -26.82 47.62
C LEU A 535 -24.65 -27.03 48.20
N ALA A 536 -25.63 -26.16 47.96
CA ALA A 536 -26.98 -26.31 48.50
C ALA A 536 -27.66 -27.65 48.10
N PRO A 537 -27.56 -28.13 46.84
CA PRO A 537 -28.03 -29.47 46.49
C PRO A 537 -27.31 -30.55 47.31
N ALA A 538 -26.00 -30.42 47.53
CA ALA A 538 -25.23 -31.35 48.35
C ALA A 538 -25.64 -31.28 49.83
N PHE A 539 -25.95 -30.10 50.38
CA PHE A 539 -26.49 -29.94 51.73
C PHE A 539 -27.87 -30.59 51.88
N VAL A 540 -28.74 -30.49 50.87
CA VAL A 540 -30.03 -31.19 50.86
C VAL A 540 -29.83 -32.70 50.83
N VAL A 541 -28.92 -33.19 49.99
CA VAL A 541 -28.55 -34.61 49.92
C VAL A 541 -27.94 -35.09 51.25
N LEU A 542 -27.00 -34.34 51.84
CA LEU A 542 -26.39 -34.63 53.14
C LEU A 542 -27.40 -34.56 54.29
N TYR A 543 -28.37 -33.64 54.23
CA TYR A 543 -29.43 -33.54 55.23
C TYR A 543 -30.41 -34.71 55.14
N TRP A 544 -30.80 -35.11 53.94
CA TRP A 544 -31.63 -36.31 53.72
C TRP A 544 -30.88 -37.61 54.05
N ASN A 545 -29.58 -37.69 53.75
CA ASN A 545 -28.71 -38.83 54.10
C ASN A 545 -27.91 -38.64 55.39
N ARG A 546 -28.33 -37.74 56.29
CA ARG A 546 -27.56 -37.39 57.51
C ARG A 546 -27.30 -38.59 58.43
N ARG A 547 -28.16 -39.61 58.35
CA ARG A 547 -28.01 -40.87 59.11
C ARG A 547 -26.91 -41.77 58.55
N GLN A 548 -26.59 -41.66 57.26
CA GLN A 548 -25.59 -42.49 56.58
C GLN A 548 -24.17 -41.90 56.64
N PHE A 549 -24.04 -40.57 56.68
CA PHE A 549 -22.72 -39.89 56.68
C PHE A 549 -22.22 -39.49 58.07
N PHE A 550 -23.11 -39.16 59.02
CA PHE A 550 -22.72 -38.71 60.37
C PHE A 550 -23.12 -39.69 61.49
N GLY A 551 -23.73 -40.83 61.14
CA GLY A 551 -23.89 -41.98 62.02
C GLY A 551 -22.66 -42.88 61.93
N GLY A 552 -21.97 -43.09 63.05
CA GLY A 552 -20.83 -44.01 63.11
C GLY A 552 -21.20 -45.42 62.64
N ALA A 553 -20.19 -46.13 62.12
CA ALA A 553 -20.26 -47.47 61.55
C ALA A 553 -21.11 -48.48 62.34
N ALA A 554 -22.41 -48.53 62.04
CA ALA A 554 -23.36 -49.62 62.28
C ALA A 554 -24.66 -49.24 61.56
N ASP A 555 -25.29 -50.22 60.91
CA ASP A 555 -26.52 -50.10 60.12
C ASP A 555 -26.40 -49.41 58.75
N ILE A 556 -25.73 -50.09 57.81
CA ILE A 556 -26.47 -50.37 56.58
C ILE A 556 -27.60 -51.31 57.01
N GLU A 557 -28.81 -50.81 56.88
CA GLU A 557 -30.10 -51.47 57.06
C GLU A 557 -30.22 -52.66 56.10
N ILE A 558 -29.35 -53.68 56.24
CA ILE A 558 -29.71 -55.06 55.95
C ILE A 558 -30.57 -55.43 57.14
N GLU A 559 -31.89 -55.35 56.94
CA GLU A 559 -32.90 -55.70 57.91
C GLU A 559 -32.39 -56.81 58.84
N ALA A 560 -32.47 -56.62 60.17
CA ALA A 560 -32.27 -57.74 61.10
C ALA A 560 -33.17 -58.95 60.73
N HIS A 561 -34.23 -58.70 59.94
CA HIS A 561 -35.04 -59.70 59.26
C HIS A 561 -34.29 -60.48 58.16
N GLU A 562 -33.56 -59.84 57.25
CA GLU A 562 -32.77 -60.48 56.18
C GLU A 562 -31.60 -61.31 56.74
N ARG A 563 -30.85 -60.81 57.72
CA ARG A 563 -29.78 -61.60 58.38
C ARG A 563 -30.34 -62.83 59.10
N ARG A 564 -31.49 -62.70 59.78
CA ARG A 564 -32.17 -63.84 60.40
C ARG A 564 -32.80 -64.79 59.38
N ARG A 565 -33.20 -64.30 58.21
CA ARG A 565 -33.72 -65.12 57.10
C ARG A 565 -32.58 -65.92 56.47
N LEU A 566 -31.46 -65.27 56.15
CA LEU A 566 -30.26 -65.93 55.59
C LEU A 566 -29.68 -66.97 56.55
N ARG A 567 -29.52 -66.64 57.84
CA ARG A 567 -29.05 -67.61 58.83
C ARG A 567 -29.95 -68.84 58.96
N ARG A 568 -31.28 -68.64 58.92
CA ARG A 568 -32.26 -69.75 58.89
C ARG A 568 -32.22 -70.54 57.58
N LEU A 569 -31.97 -69.86 56.46
CA LEU A 569 -31.82 -70.48 55.15
C LEU A 569 -30.56 -71.34 55.10
N ARG A 570 -29.44 -70.85 55.65
CA ARG A 570 -28.18 -71.59 55.82
C ARG A 570 -28.37 -72.81 56.73
N GLU A 571 -28.94 -72.64 57.93
CA GLU A 571 -29.21 -73.77 58.85
C GLU A 571 -30.11 -74.83 58.19
N ARG A 572 -31.12 -74.43 57.41
CA ARG A 572 -32.00 -75.34 56.67
C ARG A 572 -31.29 -76.02 55.50
N LEU A 573 -30.47 -75.29 54.74
CA LEU A 573 -29.70 -75.84 53.63
C LEU A 573 -28.62 -76.79 54.12
N THR A 574 -27.84 -76.44 55.13
CA THR A 574 -26.81 -77.35 55.69
C THR A 574 -27.44 -78.65 56.20
N ALA A 575 -28.61 -78.60 56.85
CA ALA A 575 -29.34 -79.80 57.25
C ALA A 575 -29.78 -80.65 56.04
N LEU A 576 -30.46 -80.05 55.06
CA LEU A 576 -30.94 -80.75 53.85
C LEU A 576 -29.81 -81.30 52.97
N LEU A 577 -28.67 -80.61 52.95
CA LEU A 577 -27.50 -81.00 52.18
C LEU A 577 -26.68 -82.12 52.87
N SER A 578 -26.96 -82.41 54.15
CA SER A 578 -26.31 -83.47 54.93
C SER A 578 -27.14 -84.77 55.04
N GLU A 579 -28.38 -84.78 54.54
CA GLU A 579 -29.25 -85.96 54.54
C GLU A 579 -28.99 -86.86 53.32
N GLU A 580 -29.03 -88.18 53.52
CA GLU A 580 -28.79 -89.19 52.47
C GLU A 580 -29.95 -89.30 51.47
N VAL A 581 -31.15 -88.83 51.84
CA VAL A 581 -32.34 -88.74 50.99
C VAL A 581 -32.89 -87.32 51.08
N VAL A 582 -32.75 -86.56 49.99
CA VAL A 582 -33.09 -85.13 49.95
C VAL A 582 -34.37 -84.89 49.15
N ASP A 583 -35.27 -84.04 49.67
CA ASP A 583 -36.41 -83.52 48.91
C ASP A 583 -35.91 -82.49 47.89
N GLU A 584 -35.79 -82.93 46.64
CA GLU A 584 -35.24 -82.15 45.52
C GLU A 584 -36.00 -80.82 45.31
N GLN A 585 -37.33 -80.80 45.48
CA GLN A 585 -38.12 -79.57 45.29
C GLN A 585 -37.81 -78.53 46.37
N VAL A 586 -37.59 -78.97 47.60
CA VAL A 586 -37.25 -78.09 48.72
C VAL A 586 -35.82 -77.56 48.58
N LEU A 587 -34.88 -78.41 48.13
CA LEU A 587 -33.49 -78.01 47.88
C LEU A 587 -33.40 -76.98 46.74
N GLU A 588 -34.04 -77.24 45.60
CA GLU A 588 -34.05 -76.33 44.45
C GLU A 588 -34.62 -74.96 44.83
N SER A 589 -35.74 -74.94 45.57
CA SER A 589 -36.32 -73.68 46.07
C SER A 589 -35.37 -72.92 47.00
N ALA A 590 -34.64 -73.62 47.86
CA ALA A 590 -33.70 -72.99 48.78
C ALA A 590 -32.45 -72.45 48.09
N LEU A 591 -31.91 -73.16 47.08
CA LEU A 591 -30.81 -72.67 46.24
C LEU A 591 -31.24 -71.46 45.38
N HIS A 592 -32.46 -71.46 44.87
CA HIS A 592 -33.00 -70.30 44.15
C HIS A 592 -33.14 -69.07 45.07
N GLN A 593 -33.62 -69.26 46.31
CA GLN A 593 -33.70 -68.19 47.31
C GLN A 593 -32.32 -67.63 47.70
N LEU A 594 -31.25 -68.43 47.64
CA LEU A 594 -29.88 -67.93 47.78
C LEU A 594 -29.49 -67.04 46.59
N GLY A 595 -29.87 -67.40 45.36
CA GLY A 595 -29.63 -66.59 44.15
C GLY A 595 -30.28 -65.20 44.21
N ASP A 596 -31.50 -65.12 44.76
CA ASP A 596 -32.22 -63.85 44.94
C ASP A 596 -31.58 -62.95 46.02
N SER A 597 -30.79 -63.52 46.92
CA SER A 597 -30.22 -62.80 48.06
C SER A 597 -28.98 -61.97 47.67
N PRO A 598 -28.67 -60.85 48.36
CA PRO A 598 -27.48 -60.04 48.06
C PRO A 598 -26.19 -60.87 48.17
N TRP A 599 -25.35 -60.87 47.12
CA TRP A 599 -24.15 -61.74 47.03
C TRP A 599 -23.21 -61.60 48.24
N GLN A 600 -22.92 -60.36 48.64
CA GLN A 600 -22.06 -60.08 49.79
C GLN A 600 -22.65 -60.59 51.10
N ALA A 601 -23.99 -60.58 51.25
CA ALA A 601 -24.65 -61.09 52.44
C ALA A 601 -24.60 -62.63 52.48
N VAL A 602 -24.70 -63.30 51.32
CA VAL A 602 -24.54 -64.76 51.22
C VAL A 602 -23.11 -65.17 51.58
N VAL A 603 -22.09 -64.50 51.01
CA VAL A 603 -20.69 -64.79 51.34
C VAL A 603 -20.39 -64.52 52.82
N ALA A 604 -20.92 -63.43 53.39
CA ALA A 604 -20.73 -63.11 54.80
C ALA A 604 -21.40 -64.13 55.75
N ASP A 605 -22.57 -64.67 55.39
CA ASP A 605 -23.28 -65.65 56.21
C ASP A 605 -22.71 -67.07 56.06
N TRP A 606 -22.29 -67.49 54.87
CA TRP A 606 -21.67 -68.81 54.65
C TRP A 606 -20.20 -68.90 55.09
N GLY A 607 -19.57 -67.76 55.35
CA GLY A 607 -18.16 -67.67 55.73
C GLY A 607 -17.22 -67.69 54.52
N GLU A 608 -15.91 -67.70 54.81
CA GLU A 608 -14.88 -67.67 53.78
C GLU A 608 -14.95 -68.97 52.93
N PRO A 609 -15.13 -68.87 51.60
CA PRO A 609 -15.19 -70.05 50.72
C PRO A 609 -13.82 -70.74 50.63
N LEU A 610 -13.83 -72.07 50.43
CA LEU A 610 -12.62 -72.85 50.18
C LEU A 610 -11.87 -72.38 48.92
N LEU A 611 -12.64 -71.95 47.92
CA LEU A 611 -12.12 -71.38 46.70
C LEU A 611 -12.95 -70.17 46.33
N ARG A 612 -12.26 -69.05 46.08
CA ARG A 612 -12.83 -67.84 45.51
C ARG A 612 -12.02 -67.42 44.30
N HIS A 613 -12.67 -67.37 43.15
CA HIS A 613 -12.12 -66.82 41.93
C HIS A 613 -12.96 -65.64 41.51
N ASN A 614 -12.39 -64.44 41.54
CA ASN A 614 -13.09 -63.21 41.19
C ASN A 614 -12.38 -62.56 40.00
N THR A 615 -13.11 -62.42 38.89
CA THR A 615 -12.65 -61.73 37.68
C THR A 615 -13.59 -60.57 37.38
N ALA A 616 -13.26 -59.76 36.37
CA ALA A 616 -14.15 -58.70 35.91
C ALA A 616 -15.53 -59.22 35.42
N GLN A 617 -15.59 -60.48 34.95
CA GLN A 617 -16.79 -61.02 34.31
C GLN A 617 -17.55 -62.04 35.16
N VAL A 618 -16.85 -62.84 35.96
CA VAL A 618 -17.45 -63.88 36.80
C VAL A 618 -16.76 -64.00 38.16
N GLU A 619 -17.57 -64.26 39.19
CA GLU A 619 -17.11 -64.64 40.51
C GLU A 619 -17.62 -66.05 40.87
N ILE A 620 -16.70 -66.96 41.18
CA ILE A 620 -16.98 -68.35 41.56
C ILE A 620 -16.56 -68.52 43.02
N CYS A 621 -17.48 -69.01 43.86
CA CYS A 621 -17.24 -69.32 45.27
C CYS A 621 -17.65 -70.76 45.56
N ILE A 622 -16.81 -71.50 46.29
CA ILE A 622 -17.06 -72.91 46.61
C ILE A 622 -16.98 -73.11 48.12
N TRP A 623 -17.99 -73.75 48.69
CA TRP A 623 -18.06 -74.10 50.10
C TRP A 623 -18.21 -75.61 50.26
N ARG A 624 -17.53 -76.18 51.26
CA ARG A 624 -17.75 -77.56 51.70
C ARG A 624 -18.83 -77.54 52.78
N ILE A 625 -19.82 -78.42 52.64
CA ILE A 625 -21.02 -78.40 53.48
C ILE A 625 -20.79 -79.16 54.80
N ALA A 626 -20.03 -80.25 54.77
CA ALA A 626 -19.67 -81.05 55.94
C ALA A 626 -18.22 -81.54 55.83
N GLU A 627 -17.47 -81.54 56.93
CA GLU A 627 -16.12 -82.13 56.99
C GLU A 627 -16.20 -83.64 56.74
N GLY A 628 -15.45 -84.15 55.76
CA GLY A 628 -15.46 -85.56 55.36
C GLY A 628 -16.57 -85.99 54.39
N GLY A 629 -17.45 -85.07 53.95
CA GLY A 629 -18.51 -85.35 52.98
C GLY A 629 -18.14 -85.01 51.53
N ALA A 630 -18.67 -85.78 50.57
CA ALA A 630 -18.40 -85.61 49.13
C ALA A 630 -19.23 -84.50 48.45
N THR A 631 -19.84 -83.60 49.23
CA THR A 631 -20.84 -82.63 48.76
C THR A 631 -20.34 -81.19 48.87
N LEU A 632 -20.47 -80.44 47.78
CA LEU A 632 -20.04 -79.04 47.63
C LEU A 632 -21.23 -78.14 47.31
N LEU A 633 -21.18 -76.91 47.81
CA LEU A 633 -22.01 -75.82 47.34
C LEU A 633 -21.16 -74.91 46.44
N VAL A 634 -21.59 -74.71 45.21
CA VAL A 634 -20.94 -73.83 44.23
C VAL A 634 -21.85 -72.64 43.96
N GLY A 635 -21.34 -71.44 44.21
CA GLY A 635 -21.99 -70.18 43.83
C GLY A 635 -21.26 -69.55 42.65
N ILE A 636 -22.02 -69.13 41.63
CA ILE A 636 -21.52 -68.44 40.44
C ILE A 636 -22.27 -67.12 40.31
N ARG A 637 -21.55 -66.00 40.26
CA ARG A 637 -22.11 -64.66 40.00
C ARG A 637 -21.56 -64.10 38.70
N ILE A 638 -22.46 -63.77 37.78
CA ILE A 638 -22.12 -63.09 36.53
C ILE A 638 -22.18 -61.58 36.72
N ALA A 639 -21.16 -60.86 36.26
CA ALA A 639 -21.10 -59.40 36.31
C ALA A 639 -21.91 -58.78 35.16
N ASP A 640 -21.22 -58.30 34.12
CA ASP A 640 -21.81 -57.40 33.13
C ASP A 640 -22.18 -58.01 31.78
N SER A 641 -21.60 -59.15 31.40
CA SER A 641 -21.89 -59.84 30.12
C SER A 641 -22.45 -61.24 30.39
N PRO A 642 -23.50 -61.69 29.67
CA PRO A 642 -24.02 -63.03 29.81
C PRO A 642 -23.00 -64.08 29.35
N TRP A 643 -23.00 -65.25 29.99
CA TRP A 643 -22.22 -66.41 29.57
C TRP A 643 -23.17 -67.38 28.87
N GLU A 644 -23.07 -67.49 27.55
CA GLU A 644 -23.85 -68.41 26.73
C GLU A 644 -23.13 -69.76 26.59
N LEU A 645 -23.89 -70.86 26.47
CA LEU A 645 -23.34 -72.22 26.41
C LEU A 645 -22.36 -72.52 27.57
N ALA A 646 -22.69 -72.03 28.76
CA ALA A 646 -21.86 -72.16 29.93
C ALA A 646 -21.81 -73.63 30.39
N ALA A 647 -20.60 -74.12 30.63
CA ALA A 647 -20.35 -75.44 31.21
C ALA A 647 -19.30 -75.32 32.33
N MET A 648 -19.48 -76.08 33.39
CA MET A 648 -18.55 -76.14 34.52
C MET A 648 -17.96 -77.54 34.64
N ARG A 649 -16.63 -77.62 34.67
CA ARG A 649 -15.87 -78.85 34.81
C ARG A 649 -15.17 -78.91 36.16
N VAL A 650 -15.25 -80.05 36.84
CA VAL A 650 -14.55 -80.35 38.10
C VAL A 650 -13.52 -81.44 37.82
N HIS A 651 -12.23 -81.19 38.03
CA HIS A 651 -11.18 -82.16 37.69
C HIS A 651 -10.19 -82.32 38.84
N ALA A 652 -9.50 -83.46 38.90
CA ALA A 652 -8.38 -83.66 39.81
C ALA A 652 -7.06 -83.30 39.09
N PRO A 653 -6.35 -82.21 39.46
CA PRO A 653 -5.11 -81.80 38.78
C PRO A 653 -4.01 -82.88 38.79
N GLU A 654 -4.03 -83.77 39.78
CA GLU A 654 -3.13 -84.92 39.91
C GLU A 654 -3.48 -86.12 39.01
N GLY A 655 -4.60 -86.08 38.29
CA GLY A 655 -5.03 -87.15 37.37
C GLY A 655 -5.79 -88.30 38.01
N ALA A 656 -6.29 -88.14 39.24
CA ALA A 656 -7.19 -89.12 39.86
C ALA A 656 -8.54 -89.20 39.13
N THR A 657 -9.18 -90.37 39.12
CA THR A 657 -10.51 -90.54 38.52
C THR A 657 -11.56 -89.84 39.39
N LEU A 658 -12.20 -88.82 38.84
CA LEU A 658 -13.26 -88.04 39.47
C LEU A 658 -14.49 -88.05 38.55
N ALA A 659 -15.66 -88.31 39.12
CA ALA A 659 -16.94 -88.18 38.43
C ALA A 659 -17.94 -87.41 39.31
N ILE A 660 -18.92 -86.80 38.68
CA ILE A 660 -20.05 -86.16 39.34
C ILE A 660 -21.13 -87.21 39.52
N ALA A 661 -21.53 -87.45 40.76
CA ALA A 661 -22.57 -88.40 41.12
C ALA A 661 -23.96 -87.79 40.96
N ASP A 662 -24.10 -86.51 41.35
CA ASP A 662 -25.37 -85.80 41.35
C ASP A 662 -25.18 -84.28 41.34
N VAL A 663 -26.15 -83.56 40.75
CA VAL A 663 -26.20 -82.10 40.66
C VAL A 663 -27.62 -81.60 40.93
N SER A 664 -27.76 -80.65 41.86
CA SER A 664 -29.03 -79.95 42.15
C SER A 664 -28.86 -78.44 42.04
N PRO A 665 -29.78 -77.68 41.39
CA PRO A 665 -30.93 -78.15 40.61
C PRO A 665 -30.51 -79.05 39.46
N ARG A 666 -31.46 -79.84 38.91
CA ARG A 666 -31.14 -80.83 37.87
C ARG A 666 -30.58 -80.18 36.60
N HIS A 667 -29.27 -80.29 36.43
CA HIS A 667 -28.54 -79.94 35.22
C HIS A 667 -28.08 -81.20 34.48
N LEU A 668 -27.90 -81.10 33.16
CA LEU A 668 -27.28 -82.18 32.39
C LEU A 668 -25.80 -82.24 32.76
N PHE A 669 -25.32 -83.38 33.24
CA PHE A 669 -23.90 -83.60 33.53
C PHE A 669 -23.44 -84.93 32.93
N GLN A 670 -22.14 -84.99 32.59
CA GLN A 670 -21.50 -86.21 32.06
C GLN A 670 -20.07 -86.29 32.57
N GLY A 671 -19.75 -87.37 33.30
CA GLY A 671 -18.42 -87.56 33.86
C GLY A 671 -18.08 -86.44 34.84
N ASP A 672 -17.19 -85.55 34.44
CA ASP A 672 -16.61 -84.48 35.26
C ASP A 672 -17.11 -83.07 34.88
N GLU A 673 -18.10 -82.96 33.98
CA GLU A 673 -18.62 -81.70 33.42
C GLU A 673 -20.14 -81.55 33.58
N ILE A 674 -20.59 -80.31 33.79
CA ILE A 674 -21.99 -79.90 34.01
C ILE A 674 -22.35 -78.80 33.01
N PHE A 675 -23.45 -78.97 32.29
CA PHE A 675 -23.99 -77.94 31.39
C PHE A 675 -24.94 -77.00 32.13
N LEU A 676 -24.62 -75.71 32.14
CA LEU A 676 -25.31 -74.63 32.86
C LEU A 676 -26.19 -73.74 31.95
N ASP A 677 -26.27 -74.07 30.65
CA ASP A 677 -27.01 -73.31 29.64
C ASP A 677 -26.55 -71.84 29.56
N THR A 678 -27.41 -70.85 29.79
CA THR A 678 -27.09 -69.43 29.65
C THR A 678 -27.17 -68.73 31.00
N LEU A 679 -26.03 -68.28 31.52
CA LEU A 679 -25.96 -67.51 32.75
C LEU A 679 -26.13 -66.02 32.43
N ARG A 680 -27.24 -65.43 32.87
CA ARG A 680 -27.62 -64.05 32.52
C ARG A 680 -26.75 -63.02 33.24
N LYS A 681 -26.59 -61.84 32.63
CA LYS A 681 -26.00 -60.65 33.26
C LYS A 681 -26.61 -60.41 34.66
N GLY A 682 -25.76 -60.22 35.68
CA GLY A 682 -26.17 -59.97 37.06
C GLY A 682 -26.78 -61.16 37.80
N SER A 683 -26.88 -62.33 37.17
CA SER A 683 -27.44 -63.54 37.78
C SER A 683 -26.51 -64.14 38.84
N LYS A 684 -27.10 -64.81 39.83
CA LYS A 684 -26.42 -65.57 40.88
C LYS A 684 -26.99 -66.98 40.89
N THR A 685 -26.17 -67.95 40.55
CA THR A 685 -26.57 -69.35 40.44
C THR A 685 -25.89 -70.15 41.54
N PHE A 686 -26.65 -70.99 42.25
CA PHE A 686 -26.13 -71.87 43.28
C PHE A 686 -26.42 -73.32 42.92
N LEU A 687 -25.41 -74.17 43.02
CA LEU A 687 -25.46 -75.59 42.68
C LEU A 687 -24.94 -76.42 43.85
N ARG A 688 -25.64 -77.50 44.18
CA ARG A 688 -25.09 -78.60 44.98
C ARG A 688 -24.45 -79.61 44.05
N LEU A 689 -23.20 -79.97 44.32
CA LEU A 689 -22.49 -81.03 43.62
C LEU A 689 -22.17 -82.16 44.58
N THR A 690 -22.44 -83.40 44.20
CA THR A 690 -21.95 -84.60 44.88
C THR A 690 -20.92 -85.28 44.00
N LEU A 691 -19.73 -85.52 44.52
CA LEU A 691 -18.61 -86.08 43.78
C LEU A 691 -18.40 -87.56 44.12
N GLU A 692 -18.01 -88.35 43.13
CA GLU A 692 -17.58 -89.74 43.24
C GLU A 692 -16.08 -89.84 42.96
N GLY A 693 -15.33 -90.37 43.94
CA GLY A 693 -13.86 -90.51 43.90
C GLY A 693 -13.19 -89.95 45.15
N GLU A 694 -11.90 -90.28 45.34
CA GLU A 694 -11.07 -89.80 46.46
C GLU A 694 -9.86 -89.00 45.92
N PRO A 695 -10.05 -87.83 45.27
CA PRO A 695 -8.95 -87.00 44.81
C PRO A 695 -8.23 -86.34 45.99
N SER A 696 -6.95 -86.05 45.85
CA SER A 696 -6.20 -85.25 46.83
C SER A 696 -6.41 -83.75 46.61
N ASN A 697 -6.67 -83.31 45.38
CA ASN A 697 -7.00 -81.93 45.06
C ASN A 697 -8.16 -81.82 44.05
N LEU A 698 -8.95 -80.76 44.17
CA LEU A 698 -10.01 -80.43 43.22
C LEU A 698 -9.72 -79.11 42.50
N GLY A 699 -9.78 -79.14 41.18
CA GLY A 699 -9.76 -77.99 40.29
C GLY A 699 -11.14 -77.76 39.67
N PHE A 700 -11.45 -76.50 39.37
CA PHE A 700 -12.71 -76.09 38.75
C PHE A 700 -12.41 -75.29 37.49
N GLN A 701 -13.30 -75.33 36.51
CA GLN A 701 -13.22 -74.52 35.31
C GLN A 701 -14.62 -74.20 34.85
N LEU A 702 -14.91 -72.92 34.60
CA LEU A 702 -16.14 -72.48 33.95
C LEU A 702 -15.78 -72.02 32.54
N SER A 703 -16.41 -72.59 31.52
CA SER A 703 -16.23 -72.19 30.12
C SER A 703 -17.55 -71.80 29.48
N GLY A 704 -17.52 -70.86 28.54
CA GLY A 704 -18.69 -70.43 27.78
C GLY A 704 -18.33 -69.38 26.72
N LEU A 705 -19.34 -68.83 26.07
CA LEU A 705 -19.21 -67.69 25.16
C LEU A 705 -19.58 -66.42 25.92
N VAL A 706 -18.67 -65.44 25.95
CA VAL A 706 -18.94 -64.11 26.50
C VAL A 706 -18.83 -63.11 25.36
N ASP A 707 -19.92 -62.40 25.08
CA ASP A 707 -20.02 -61.45 23.95
C ASP A 707 -19.63 -62.08 22.59
N GLY A 708 -19.88 -63.38 22.42
CA GLY A 708 -19.59 -64.15 21.20
C GLY A 708 -18.19 -64.78 21.14
N GLU A 709 -17.30 -64.50 22.10
CA GLU A 709 -15.95 -65.07 22.16
C GLU A 709 -15.85 -66.23 23.18
N PRO A 710 -15.12 -67.31 22.86
CA PRO A 710 -14.92 -68.42 23.80
C PRO A 710 -13.99 -68.00 24.94
N LEU A 711 -14.51 -68.05 26.16
CA LEU A 711 -13.78 -67.73 27.38
C LEU A 711 -13.86 -68.86 28.41
N ALA A 712 -12.78 -69.06 29.14
CA ALA A 712 -12.74 -69.96 30.29
C ALA A 712 -12.19 -69.22 31.53
N ALA A 713 -12.94 -69.27 32.62
CA ALA A 713 -12.51 -68.86 33.95
C ALA A 713 -11.99 -70.09 34.71
N VAL A 714 -10.68 -70.10 34.96
CA VAL A 714 -9.99 -71.16 35.71
C VAL A 714 -9.41 -70.54 36.98
N PRO A 715 -9.86 -70.94 38.18
CA PRO A 715 -9.23 -70.56 39.43
C PRO A 715 -7.76 -70.95 39.46
N ASN A 716 -6.92 -70.07 39.99
CA ASN A 716 -5.47 -70.26 40.08
C ASN A 716 -5.04 -71.14 41.27
N ARG A 717 -6.00 -71.69 42.02
CA ARG A 717 -5.78 -72.57 43.19
C ARG A 717 -6.70 -73.77 43.09
N SER A 718 -6.19 -74.94 43.45
CA SER A 718 -7.00 -76.13 43.72
C SER A 718 -7.39 -76.19 45.20
N ILE A 719 -8.47 -76.89 45.50
CA ILE A 719 -8.89 -77.19 46.88
C ILE A 719 -8.19 -78.46 47.32
N GLU A 720 -7.45 -78.42 48.44
CA GLU A 720 -6.96 -79.64 49.09
C GLU A 720 -8.15 -80.45 49.63
N TRP A 721 -8.34 -81.66 49.11
CA TRP A 721 -9.56 -82.46 49.29
C TRP A 721 -9.43 -83.59 50.33
N SER A 722 -8.25 -83.77 50.93
CA SER A 722 -7.93 -84.81 51.93
C SER A 722 -8.85 -84.83 53.14
#